data_AF-A0A329SD52-F1
#
_entry.id   AF-A0A329SD52-F1
#
_cell.length_a   1.000
_cell.length_b   1.000
_cell.length_c   1.000
_cell.angle_alpha   90.00
_cell.angle_beta   90.00
_cell.angle_gamma   90.00
#
_symmetry.space_group_name_H-M   'P 1'
#
loop_
_entity.id
_entity.type
_entity.pdbx_description
1 polymer ?
#
loop_
_entity_poly.entity_id
_entity_poly.type
_entity_poly.pdbx_seq_one_letter_code
_entity_poly.pdbx_strand_id
1 'polypeptide(L)'
;MVKLFCAIVGDGVPFPVRVDDTVFAKDYSVGELKMEIKATQPTKINCEAIDLKLFLAKKGGAWLNGAGAAAVTLDGVIPVTRDENGNLQGFEQMDPSLWLNDAKYFGDFHPAGGQVHVLVVLPNMLRIGVNKRYTETISSYMKIADRLKNSEEVQSLSRHLANVIVEGEAPTPFIVLENSSGTGKTQMAFNLQARGECDVFYIVCGKPGDREQSVYSAYAERTVTFRDCVSTDLGTMEKKSRGNHDSLGAVGEIRGRTTLALYGFILAALRGNELYCGEAQRSDVQDELIRRKERGAKPFVFFLDEFPRAGSTKTHLDDKEQLERENCLRTMRNVFHSFDLAVVVSSTNGTARNLLATSDRSRDSGPCLWCMVVPSFPRVILNGYFGIPALVMEILKHSRPLFAQIALKHMQDNPYNDSRDLNTYLNAMAGTLASRFGALKKRTDEFKIGQLCLLLCTSYHVVDDKVNTIDGHFARLLEQSAFELHLDTDGGLWKDNNSWTCRCVMPSPKEDMLLHLTMTGGPFFRPFDQPLCTVISKIQPPFHYDNTEQRSNDGMRLEALTAAAIVLASHAGGFGGVAFPTFLRELLFELGVSERGEMMQLLQDVEIAGWGTRVVPFLSPPNEEWPEWLNDSSTRFGNLFRTSNEDRIDFRTTSNFISGECKDYSSAINLGVVKSILMRVPAKSAIHLVVTNTLQKQYFTAKSKPSWETFVREQSLQNVDIYRISKGSTLQEIKGMTNQSSSTATKADKLVLFIELG
;
A
#
# COMPACT_ATOMS: atom_id res chain seq x y z
N MET A 1 -18.10 59.90 8.07
CA MET A 1 -17.02 58.92 7.80
C MET A 1 -17.41 58.16 6.54
N VAL A 2 -16.47 57.96 5.61
CA VAL A 2 -16.69 57.09 4.45
C VAL A 2 -16.56 55.64 4.91
N LYS A 3 -17.52 54.80 4.50
CA LYS A 3 -17.49 53.36 4.81
C LYS A 3 -16.97 52.61 3.60
N LEU A 4 -15.77 52.06 3.73
CA LEU A 4 -15.25 51.08 2.78
C LEU A 4 -15.66 49.69 3.25
N PHE A 5 -16.18 48.88 2.34
CA PHE A 5 -16.40 47.46 2.60
C PHE A 5 -15.17 46.68 2.13
N CYS A 6 -14.56 45.97 3.06
CA CYS A 6 -13.41 45.12 2.82
C CYS A 6 -13.83 43.65 2.91
N ALA A 7 -13.14 42.76 2.21
CA ALA A 7 -13.31 41.32 2.36
C ALA A 7 -11.95 40.65 2.41
N ILE A 8 -11.73 39.77 3.39
CA ILE A 8 -10.54 38.92 3.43
C ILE A 8 -10.70 37.83 2.38
N VAL A 9 -9.71 37.72 1.48
CA VAL A 9 -9.71 36.68 0.43
C VAL A 9 -9.74 35.30 1.09
N GLY A 10 -10.65 34.43 0.68
CA GLY A 10 -10.84 33.11 1.31
C GLY A 10 -11.83 33.08 2.49
N ASP A 11 -12.07 34.19 3.22
CA ASP A 11 -13.21 34.29 4.15
C ASP A 11 -14.46 34.79 3.41
N GLY A 12 -14.28 35.74 2.47
CA GLY A 12 -15.32 36.22 1.56
C GLY A 12 -16.42 37.07 2.22
N VAL A 13 -16.47 37.13 3.55
CA VAL A 13 -17.46 37.91 4.32
C VAL A 13 -17.08 39.40 4.29
N PRO A 14 -17.91 40.27 3.69
CA PRO A 14 -17.65 41.71 3.70
C PRO A 14 -17.83 42.30 5.10
N PHE A 15 -16.91 43.18 5.50
CA PHE A 15 -16.99 43.93 6.75
C PHE A 15 -16.73 45.43 6.50
N PRO A 16 -17.41 46.33 7.23
CA PRO A 16 -17.24 47.75 7.05
C PRO A 16 -16.02 48.26 7.83
N VAL A 17 -15.15 49.00 7.16
CA VAL A 17 -14.07 49.79 7.75
C VAL A 17 -14.46 51.26 7.64
N ARG A 18 -14.41 51.97 8.76
CA ARG A 18 -14.73 53.40 8.81
C ARG A 18 -13.45 54.18 8.59
N VAL A 19 -13.51 55.08 7.63
CA VAL A 19 -12.41 55.98 7.28
C VAL A 19 -12.97 57.41 7.42
N ASP A 20 -12.20 58.34 7.99
CA ASP A 20 -12.72 59.69 8.27
C ASP A 20 -13.17 60.40 6.97
N ASP A 21 -14.20 61.26 7.03
CA ASP A 21 -14.73 61.96 5.83
C ASP A 21 -13.71 62.93 5.22
N THR A 22 -12.70 63.32 6.00
CA THR A 22 -11.60 64.16 5.55
C THR A 22 -10.60 63.43 4.65
N VAL A 23 -10.73 62.10 4.48
CA VAL A 23 -9.76 61.21 3.78
C VAL A 23 -9.79 61.32 2.25
N PHE A 24 -10.90 61.73 1.65
CA PHE A 24 -10.89 62.07 0.23
C PHE A 24 -10.30 63.46 -0.05
N ALA A 25 -10.11 64.26 1.00
CA ALA A 25 -9.60 65.63 0.95
C ALA A 25 -8.17 65.81 1.52
N LYS A 26 -7.57 64.80 2.16
CA LYS A 26 -6.19 64.81 2.69
C LYS A 26 -5.51 63.44 2.59
N ASP A 27 -4.19 63.49 2.58
CA ASP A 27 -3.11 62.50 2.37
C ASP A 27 -3.21 61.15 3.13
N TYR A 28 -4.38 60.49 3.17
CA TYR A 28 -4.56 59.21 3.84
C TYR A 28 -4.05 58.07 2.97
N SER A 29 -3.05 57.36 3.45
CA SER A 29 -2.33 56.33 2.72
C SER A 29 -3.02 54.97 2.76
N VAL A 30 -2.67 54.12 1.80
CA VAL A 30 -2.99 52.68 1.84
C VAL A 30 -2.39 52.02 3.10
N GLY A 31 -1.24 52.51 3.60
CA GLY A 31 -0.65 52.06 4.86
C GLY A 31 -1.55 52.28 6.08
N GLU A 32 -2.19 53.45 6.19
CA GLU A 32 -3.15 53.74 7.27
C GLU A 32 -4.42 52.91 7.14
N LEU A 33 -4.90 52.66 5.92
CA LEU A 33 -6.03 51.75 5.70
C LEU A 33 -5.75 50.33 6.20
N LYS A 34 -4.52 49.82 6.05
CA LYS A 34 -4.14 48.51 6.60
C LYS A 34 -4.26 48.48 8.13
N MET A 35 -3.90 49.58 8.81
CA MET A 35 -4.02 49.68 10.27
C MET A 35 -5.48 49.65 10.73
N GLU A 36 -6.37 50.38 10.05
CA GLU A 36 -7.81 50.37 10.34
C GLU A 36 -8.47 49.01 10.07
N ILE A 37 -8.07 48.33 8.99
CA ILE A 37 -8.52 46.98 8.68
C ILE A 37 -8.16 46.01 9.83
N LYS A 38 -6.91 46.04 10.30
CA LYS A 38 -6.45 45.22 11.45
C LYS A 38 -7.24 45.56 12.71
N ALA A 39 -7.42 46.84 13.02
CA ALA A 39 -8.17 47.29 14.21
C ALA A 39 -9.65 46.87 14.16
N THR A 40 -10.24 46.78 12.96
CA THR A 40 -11.63 46.36 12.76
C THR A 40 -11.82 44.84 12.88
N GLN A 41 -10.80 44.05 12.54
CA GLN A 41 -10.84 42.58 12.55
C GLN A 41 -9.70 41.98 13.40
N PRO A 42 -9.53 42.36 14.67
CA PRO A 42 -8.35 41.99 15.47
C PRO A 42 -8.29 40.50 15.81
N THR A 43 -9.44 39.79 15.77
CA THR A 43 -9.50 38.34 15.99
C THR A 43 -9.25 37.52 14.73
N LYS A 44 -9.40 38.12 13.55
CA LYS A 44 -9.16 37.45 12.25
C LYS A 44 -7.82 37.84 11.62
N ILE A 45 -7.23 38.97 12.04
CA ILE A 45 -5.98 39.51 11.50
C ILE A 45 -4.93 39.53 12.61
N ASN A 46 -4.21 38.42 12.71
CA ASN A 46 -3.20 38.21 13.76
C ASN A 46 -1.79 38.69 13.37
N CYS A 47 -1.57 39.08 12.10
CA CYS A 47 -0.29 39.59 11.60
C CYS A 47 -0.13 41.10 11.81
N GLU A 48 1.05 41.64 11.50
CA GLU A 48 1.20 43.09 11.47
C GLU A 48 0.44 43.73 10.32
N ALA A 49 -0.09 44.94 10.55
CA ALA A 49 -0.87 45.64 9.55
C ALA A 49 -0.05 45.87 8.27
N ILE A 50 1.27 46.11 8.42
CA ILE A 50 2.19 46.33 7.30
C ILE A 50 2.25 45.13 6.34
N ASP A 51 2.04 43.93 6.84
CA ASP A 51 2.14 42.67 6.09
C ASP A 51 0.89 42.37 5.25
N LEU A 52 -0.21 43.10 5.48
CA LEU A 52 -1.43 42.98 4.68
C LEU A 52 -1.15 43.42 3.24
N LYS A 53 -1.65 42.66 2.25
CA LYS A 53 -1.68 43.12 0.86
C LYS A 53 -3.12 43.48 0.49
N LEU A 54 -3.32 44.71 0.05
CA LEU A 54 -4.63 45.23 -0.33
C LEU A 54 -4.74 45.27 -1.84
N PHE A 55 -5.90 44.89 -2.37
CA PHE A 55 -6.20 44.92 -3.79
C PHE A 55 -7.54 45.61 -4.03
N LEU A 56 -7.65 46.35 -5.11
CA LEU A 56 -8.94 46.92 -5.52
C LEU A 56 -9.89 45.78 -5.91
N ALA A 57 -11.08 45.76 -5.32
CA ALA A 57 -12.12 44.80 -5.66
C ALA A 57 -12.89 45.20 -6.94
N LYS A 58 -12.17 45.63 -7.99
CA LYS A 58 -12.74 45.99 -9.30
C LYS A 58 -12.53 44.87 -10.31
N LYS A 59 -13.58 44.51 -11.05
CA LYS A 59 -13.55 43.63 -12.22
C LYS A 59 -14.21 44.33 -13.40
N GLY A 60 -13.50 44.48 -14.52
CA GLY A 60 -14.03 45.16 -15.71
C GLY A 60 -14.52 46.59 -15.45
N GLY A 61 -13.93 47.29 -14.47
CA GLY A 61 -14.33 48.65 -14.05
C GLY A 61 -15.43 48.71 -12.98
N ALA A 62 -16.07 47.60 -12.62
CA ALA A 62 -17.13 47.55 -11.61
C ALA A 62 -16.66 46.93 -10.28
N TRP A 63 -17.19 47.41 -9.16
CA TRP A 63 -16.93 46.82 -7.84
C TRP A 63 -17.58 45.44 -7.70
N LEU A 64 -16.91 44.52 -7.01
CA LEU A 64 -17.50 43.23 -6.66
C LEU A 64 -18.67 43.41 -5.69
N ASN A 65 -19.64 42.49 -5.74
CA ASN A 65 -20.60 42.32 -4.66
C ASN A 65 -20.11 41.24 -3.67
N GLY A 66 -20.85 41.00 -2.59
CA GLY A 66 -20.46 40.00 -1.58
C GLY A 66 -20.23 38.60 -2.16
N ALA A 67 -21.07 38.15 -3.10
CA ALA A 67 -20.89 36.85 -3.77
C ALA A 67 -19.64 36.83 -4.66
N GLY A 68 -19.37 37.93 -5.38
CA GLY A 68 -18.17 38.09 -6.20
C GLY A 68 -16.88 38.08 -5.38
N ALA A 69 -16.88 38.73 -4.21
CA ALA A 69 -15.75 38.71 -3.28
C ALA A 69 -15.52 37.30 -2.70
N ALA A 70 -16.59 36.57 -2.37
CA ALA A 70 -16.50 35.19 -1.90
C ALA A 70 -15.97 34.21 -2.96
N ALA A 71 -16.12 34.52 -4.25
CA ALA A 71 -15.60 33.71 -5.35
C ALA A 71 -14.13 33.97 -5.70
N VAL A 72 -13.47 34.95 -5.05
CA VAL A 72 -12.05 35.26 -5.27
C VAL A 72 -11.16 34.17 -4.69
N THR A 73 -10.18 33.72 -5.48
CA THR A 73 -9.15 32.74 -5.07
C THR A 73 -7.76 33.35 -5.20
N LEU A 74 -6.69 32.65 -4.80
CA LEU A 74 -5.30 33.10 -5.00
C LEU A 74 -4.59 32.28 -6.09
N ASP A 75 -3.79 32.95 -6.91
CA ASP A 75 -2.72 32.36 -7.70
C ASP A 75 -1.36 32.88 -7.16
N GLY A 76 -0.65 32.03 -6.42
CA GLY A 76 0.45 32.45 -5.56
C GLY A 76 -0.03 33.41 -4.48
N VAL A 77 0.31 34.70 -4.62
CA VAL A 77 -0.07 35.78 -3.69
C VAL A 77 -1.03 36.80 -4.30
N ILE A 78 -1.45 36.58 -5.55
CA ILE A 78 -2.31 37.51 -6.29
C ILE A 78 -3.75 36.98 -6.25
N PRO A 79 -4.73 37.77 -5.80
CA PRO A 79 -6.13 37.39 -5.90
C PRO A 79 -6.56 37.37 -7.36
N VAL A 80 -7.31 36.33 -7.72
CA VAL A 80 -7.79 36.06 -9.07
C VAL A 80 -9.25 35.60 -9.07
N THR A 81 -9.97 35.92 -10.13
CA THR A 81 -11.27 35.32 -10.48
C THR A 81 -11.24 34.74 -11.88
N ARG A 82 -12.26 33.97 -12.25
CA ARG A 82 -12.44 33.49 -13.64
C ARG A 82 -13.46 34.35 -14.38
N ASP A 83 -13.22 34.56 -15.67
CA ASP A 83 -14.23 35.07 -16.59
C ASP A 83 -15.13 33.93 -17.11
N GLU A 84 -16.13 34.28 -17.91
CA GLU A 84 -17.10 33.34 -18.51
C GLU A 84 -16.42 32.29 -19.41
N ASN A 85 -15.22 32.58 -19.90
CA ASN A 85 -14.40 31.71 -20.74
C ASN A 85 -13.38 30.89 -19.92
N GLY A 86 -13.36 31.05 -18.59
CA GLY A 86 -12.49 30.32 -17.67
C GLY A 86 -11.08 30.90 -17.52
N ASN A 87 -10.76 32.05 -18.11
CA ASN A 87 -9.45 32.69 -17.98
C ASN A 87 -9.29 33.37 -16.62
N LEU A 88 -8.07 33.35 -16.08
CA LEU A 88 -7.74 34.01 -14.81
C LEU A 88 -7.62 35.52 -15.01
N GLN A 89 -8.31 36.28 -14.17
CA GLN A 89 -8.20 37.74 -14.09
C GLN A 89 -7.71 38.11 -12.68
N GLY A 90 -6.54 38.75 -12.61
CA GLY A 90 -5.99 39.27 -11.37
C GLY A 90 -6.60 40.62 -10.98
N PHE A 91 -6.49 40.97 -9.70
CA PHE A 91 -6.85 42.30 -9.21
C PHE A 91 -5.63 43.20 -9.07
N GLU A 92 -5.86 44.50 -9.10
CA GLU A 92 -4.83 45.50 -8.96
C GLU A 92 -4.38 45.66 -7.51
N GLN A 93 -3.09 45.43 -7.24
CA GLN A 93 -2.51 45.62 -5.92
C GLN A 93 -2.37 47.11 -5.60
N MET A 94 -2.79 47.50 -4.40
CA MET A 94 -2.62 48.84 -3.89
C MET A 94 -1.20 49.01 -3.32
N ASP A 95 -0.49 50.02 -3.82
CA ASP A 95 0.79 50.52 -3.31
C ASP A 95 0.60 51.19 -1.95
N PRO A 96 1.27 50.70 -0.88
CA PRO A 96 1.22 51.28 0.46
C PRO A 96 1.60 52.76 0.55
N SER A 97 2.40 53.26 -0.39
CA SER A 97 2.90 54.65 -0.43
C SER A 97 1.94 55.63 -1.11
N LEU A 98 0.92 55.13 -1.81
CA LEU A 98 -0.07 55.96 -2.49
C LEU A 98 -1.27 56.27 -1.59
N TRP A 99 -1.93 57.39 -1.90
CA TRP A 99 -3.07 57.90 -1.14
C TRP A 99 -4.36 57.26 -1.63
N LEU A 100 -5.36 57.10 -0.76
CA LEU A 100 -6.64 56.49 -1.13
C LEU A 100 -7.38 57.30 -2.19
N ASN A 101 -7.28 58.63 -2.17
CA ASN A 101 -7.91 59.53 -3.13
C ASN A 101 -7.18 59.64 -4.47
N ASP A 102 -6.10 58.89 -4.69
CA ASP A 102 -5.46 58.77 -6.00
C ASP A 102 -6.50 58.32 -7.04
N ALA A 103 -6.47 58.92 -8.23
CA ALA A 103 -7.37 58.59 -9.35
C ALA A 103 -7.29 57.10 -9.75
N LYS A 104 -6.15 56.46 -9.47
CA LYS A 104 -5.92 55.03 -9.66
C LYS A 104 -6.75 54.16 -8.72
N TYR A 105 -7.11 54.65 -7.52
CA TYR A 105 -7.86 53.89 -6.53
C TYR A 105 -9.32 54.34 -6.45
N PHE A 106 -9.59 55.31 -5.59
CA PHE A 106 -10.95 55.72 -5.27
C PHE A 106 -11.30 57.09 -5.89
N GLY A 107 -10.36 58.04 -6.03
CA GLY A 107 -10.64 59.35 -6.64
C GLY A 107 -11.88 60.02 -6.02
N ASP A 108 -12.80 60.50 -6.86
CA ASP A 108 -14.12 61.03 -6.47
C ASP A 108 -15.11 59.90 -6.11
N PHE A 109 -14.79 59.17 -5.05
CA PHE A 109 -15.52 57.96 -4.66
C PHE A 109 -16.80 58.24 -3.89
N HIS A 110 -17.88 57.59 -4.34
CA HIS A 110 -19.19 57.61 -3.68
C HIS A 110 -19.64 56.17 -3.40
N PRO A 111 -19.67 55.71 -2.13
CA PRO A 111 -19.98 54.32 -1.81
C PRO A 111 -21.46 54.02 -2.10
N ALA A 112 -21.73 52.93 -2.82
CA ALA A 112 -23.08 52.39 -3.00
C ALA A 112 -23.27 51.10 -2.18
N GLY A 113 -24.50 50.86 -1.74
CA GLY A 113 -24.84 49.66 -0.96
C GLY A 113 -24.57 48.36 -1.73
N GLY A 114 -24.05 47.35 -1.03
CA GLY A 114 -23.82 46.01 -1.59
C GLY A 114 -22.50 45.81 -2.33
N GLN A 115 -21.63 46.82 -2.37
CA GLN A 115 -20.32 46.77 -3.02
C GLN A 115 -19.21 46.39 -2.02
N VAL A 116 -18.26 45.59 -2.48
CA VAL A 116 -16.98 45.31 -1.84
C VAL A 116 -15.91 46.10 -2.59
N HIS A 117 -15.07 46.82 -1.84
CA HIS A 117 -14.16 47.83 -2.35
C HIS A 117 -12.70 47.38 -2.29
N VAL A 118 -12.33 46.67 -1.22
CA VAL A 118 -10.96 46.22 -0.99
C VAL A 118 -10.94 44.73 -0.69
N LEU A 119 -10.09 44.00 -1.40
CA LEU A 119 -9.72 42.63 -1.08
C LEU A 119 -8.49 42.66 -0.19
N VAL A 120 -8.56 41.98 0.96
CA VAL A 120 -7.49 41.89 1.95
C VAL A 120 -6.86 40.52 1.84
N VAL A 121 -5.59 40.46 1.48
CA VAL A 121 -4.77 39.23 1.46
C VAL A 121 -3.87 39.25 2.68
N LEU A 122 -3.98 38.22 3.52
CA LEU A 122 -3.15 38.07 4.71
C LEU A 122 -1.77 37.50 4.32
N PRO A 123 -0.70 37.84 5.05
CA PRO A 123 0.57 37.14 4.91
C PRO A 123 0.40 35.67 5.27
N ASN A 124 1.14 34.79 4.60
CA ASN A 124 1.15 33.34 4.85
C ASN A 124 -0.20 32.64 4.62
N MET A 125 -1.05 33.13 3.72
CA MET A 125 -2.19 32.35 3.23
C MET A 125 -1.68 31.09 2.53
N LEU A 126 -2.03 29.93 3.08
CA LEU A 126 -1.65 28.64 2.53
C LEU A 126 -2.86 27.98 1.86
N ARG A 127 -2.62 27.24 0.77
CA ARG A 127 -3.69 26.63 0.00
C ARG A 127 -4.08 25.27 0.55
N ILE A 128 -5.36 25.10 0.82
CA ILE A 128 -5.98 23.82 1.20
C ILE A 128 -6.96 23.31 0.13
N GLY A 129 -7.18 24.06 -0.95
CA GLY A 129 -7.95 23.63 -2.11
C GLY A 129 -7.29 22.51 -2.92
N VAL A 130 -8.04 21.99 -3.89
CA VAL A 130 -7.55 20.98 -4.84
C VAL A 130 -6.81 21.66 -5.98
N ASN A 131 -5.65 21.12 -6.38
CA ASN A 131 -4.92 21.62 -7.53
C ASN A 131 -5.63 21.22 -8.83
N LYS A 132 -6.19 22.22 -9.50
CA LYS A 132 -6.99 22.09 -10.74
C LYS A 132 -6.21 21.50 -11.92
N ARG A 133 -4.87 21.47 -11.90
CA ARG A 133 -4.06 20.79 -12.92
C ARG A 133 -4.29 19.28 -12.98
N TYR A 134 -4.76 18.68 -11.89
CA TYR A 134 -4.99 17.23 -11.78
C TYR A 134 -6.48 16.85 -11.90
N THR A 135 -7.30 17.73 -12.46
CA THR A 135 -8.76 17.52 -12.59
C THR A 135 -9.09 16.24 -13.36
N GLU A 136 -8.35 15.90 -14.42
CA GLU A 136 -8.57 14.65 -15.17
C GLU A 136 -8.29 13.41 -14.32
N THR A 137 -7.22 13.45 -13.51
CA THR A 137 -6.90 12.37 -12.57
C THR A 137 -8.04 12.19 -11.58
N ILE A 138 -8.50 13.25 -10.93
CA ILE A 138 -9.63 13.18 -9.98
C ILE A 138 -10.90 12.70 -10.66
N SER A 139 -11.17 13.17 -11.88
CA SER A 139 -12.34 12.74 -12.67
C SER A 139 -12.31 11.24 -12.96
N SER A 140 -11.13 10.64 -13.16
CA SER A 140 -11.02 9.19 -13.33
C SER A 140 -11.40 8.41 -12.06
N TYR A 141 -10.99 8.90 -10.88
CA TYR A 141 -11.40 8.33 -9.59
C TYR A 141 -12.90 8.49 -9.35
N MET A 142 -13.50 9.63 -9.71
CA MET A 142 -14.94 9.87 -9.59
C MET A 142 -15.78 8.96 -10.50
N LYS A 143 -15.35 8.73 -11.74
CA LYS A 143 -16.04 7.79 -12.66
C LYS A 143 -16.08 6.37 -12.10
N ILE A 144 -15.00 5.95 -11.45
CA ILE A 144 -14.94 4.64 -10.78
C ILE A 144 -15.83 4.66 -9.53
N ALA A 145 -15.80 5.76 -8.76
CA ALA A 145 -16.61 5.92 -7.57
C ALA A 145 -18.11 5.84 -7.85
N ASP A 146 -18.59 6.45 -8.94
CA ASP A 146 -19.99 6.36 -9.35
C ASP A 146 -20.47 4.93 -9.59
N ARG A 147 -19.56 4.04 -10.00
CA ARG A 147 -19.85 2.62 -10.22
C ARG A 147 -19.77 1.82 -8.92
N LEU A 148 -18.85 2.19 -8.02
CA LEU A 148 -18.58 1.47 -6.77
C LEU A 148 -19.42 1.94 -5.59
N LYS A 149 -20.04 3.13 -5.64
CA LYS A 149 -20.71 3.75 -4.48
C LYS A 149 -21.80 2.89 -3.83
N ASN A 150 -22.37 1.95 -4.58
CA ASN A 150 -23.41 1.02 -4.11
C ASN A 150 -22.89 -0.38 -3.79
N SER A 151 -21.59 -0.62 -3.80
CA SER A 151 -21.02 -1.88 -3.30
C SER A 151 -21.26 -2.04 -1.81
N GLU A 152 -21.31 -3.29 -1.35
CA GLU A 152 -21.60 -3.65 0.04
C GLU A 152 -20.61 -3.02 1.01
N GLU A 153 -19.32 -3.01 0.66
CA GLU A 153 -18.25 -2.47 1.50
C GLU A 153 -18.40 -0.96 1.70
N VAL A 154 -18.78 -0.22 0.66
CA VAL A 154 -19.01 1.24 0.75
C VAL A 154 -20.29 1.53 1.54
N GLN A 155 -21.37 0.78 1.29
CA GLN A 155 -22.62 0.93 2.04
C GLN A 155 -22.41 0.63 3.52
N SER A 156 -21.68 -0.44 3.83
CA SER A 156 -21.32 -0.82 5.19
C SER A 156 -20.55 0.30 5.88
N LEU A 157 -19.47 0.80 5.27
CA LEU A 157 -18.69 1.90 5.84
C LEU A 157 -19.53 3.17 6.05
N SER A 158 -20.41 3.51 5.12
CA SER A 158 -21.28 4.68 5.25
C SER A 158 -22.27 4.57 6.41
N ARG A 159 -22.85 3.37 6.63
CA ARG A 159 -23.71 3.09 7.79
C ARG A 159 -22.96 3.26 9.11
N HIS A 160 -21.72 2.76 9.19
CA HIS A 160 -20.90 2.93 10.39
C HIS A 160 -20.59 4.41 10.65
N LEU A 161 -20.23 5.18 9.61
CA LEU A 161 -20.03 6.62 9.75
C LEU A 161 -21.29 7.33 10.26
N ALA A 162 -22.48 6.96 9.77
CA ALA A 162 -23.73 7.54 10.25
C ALA A 162 -23.98 7.26 11.73
N ASN A 163 -23.72 6.03 12.22
CA ASN A 163 -23.90 5.66 13.63
C ASN A 163 -22.93 6.43 14.55
N VAL A 164 -21.66 6.51 14.15
CA VAL A 164 -20.59 7.23 14.88
C VAL A 164 -20.94 8.71 15.08
N ILE A 165 -21.75 9.30 14.20
CA ILE A 165 -22.12 10.72 14.24
C ILE A 165 -23.36 10.98 15.13
N VAL A 166 -24.16 9.96 15.44
CA VAL A 166 -25.45 10.10 16.15
C VAL A 166 -25.34 9.92 17.66
N GLU A 167 -24.43 9.07 18.17
CA GLU A 167 -24.59 8.50 19.51
C GLU A 167 -24.14 9.34 20.71
N GLY A 168 -23.32 10.39 20.58
CA GLY A 168 -23.13 11.44 21.60
C GLY A 168 -22.65 11.05 23.01
N GLU A 169 -22.58 9.76 23.34
CA GLU A 169 -22.12 9.18 24.60
C GLU A 169 -20.97 8.21 24.28
N ALA A 170 -19.81 8.43 24.92
CA ALA A 170 -18.50 7.79 24.68
C ALA A 170 -17.66 8.42 23.53
N PRO A 171 -16.31 8.36 23.60
CA PRO A 171 -15.46 8.99 22.59
C PRO A 171 -15.72 8.40 21.20
N THR A 172 -16.01 9.26 20.22
CA THR A 172 -16.30 8.93 18.82
C THR A 172 -15.19 8.08 18.20
N PRO A 173 -15.37 6.76 17.95
CA PRO A 173 -14.30 5.92 17.43
C PRO A 173 -13.90 6.36 16.02
N PHE A 174 -12.61 6.29 15.70
CA PHE A 174 -12.14 6.48 14.34
C PHE A 174 -12.17 5.16 13.57
N ILE A 175 -12.26 5.24 12.24
CA ILE A 175 -12.27 4.07 11.36
C ILE A 175 -10.89 3.93 10.72
N VAL A 176 -10.34 2.72 10.71
CA VAL A 176 -9.06 2.39 10.08
C VAL A 176 -9.30 1.50 8.88
N LEU A 177 -9.01 2.01 7.68
CA LEU A 177 -8.96 1.23 6.45
C LEU A 177 -7.59 0.57 6.36
N GLU A 178 -7.50 -0.73 6.64
CA GLU A 178 -6.21 -1.41 6.77
C GLU A 178 -6.11 -2.62 5.86
N ASN A 179 -5.31 -2.48 4.79
CA ASN A 179 -4.98 -3.55 3.86
C ASN A 179 -3.77 -3.11 3.00
N SER A 180 -3.17 -4.01 2.23
CA SER A 180 -1.99 -3.72 1.40
C SER A 180 -2.24 -2.68 0.31
N SER A 181 -1.15 -2.18 -0.25
CA SER A 181 -1.17 -1.29 -1.40
C SER A 181 -1.97 -1.89 -2.57
N GLY A 182 -2.74 -1.04 -3.24
CA GLY A 182 -3.47 -1.40 -4.46
C GLY A 182 -4.84 -2.06 -4.28
N THR A 183 -5.34 -2.13 -3.04
CA THR A 183 -6.63 -2.75 -2.68
C THR A 183 -7.84 -1.83 -2.82
N GLY A 184 -7.63 -0.52 -3.02
CA GLY A 184 -8.73 0.45 -3.21
C GLY A 184 -8.98 1.41 -2.05
N LYS A 185 -8.07 1.49 -1.05
CA LYS A 185 -8.20 2.42 0.08
C LYS A 185 -8.40 3.89 -0.34
N THR A 186 -7.54 4.42 -1.21
CA THR A 186 -7.68 5.78 -1.75
C THR A 186 -9.00 5.95 -2.51
N GLN A 187 -9.38 4.95 -3.31
CA GLN A 187 -10.65 4.95 -4.06
C GLN A 187 -11.87 5.01 -3.12
N MET A 188 -11.78 4.46 -1.90
CA MET A 188 -12.86 4.51 -0.91
C MET A 188 -13.25 5.95 -0.54
N ALA A 189 -12.30 6.89 -0.45
CA ALA A 189 -12.61 8.30 -0.18
C ALA A 189 -13.56 8.88 -1.24
N PHE A 190 -13.28 8.61 -2.51
CA PHE A 190 -14.10 9.05 -3.63
C PHE A 190 -15.44 8.29 -3.69
N ASN A 191 -15.45 7.00 -3.33
CA ASN A 191 -16.69 6.22 -3.26
C ASN A 191 -17.67 6.82 -2.24
N LEU A 192 -17.17 7.19 -1.05
CA LEU A 192 -17.96 7.87 -0.02
C LEU A 192 -18.47 9.23 -0.52
N GLN A 193 -17.61 10.02 -1.18
CA GLN A 193 -18.00 11.30 -1.77
C GLN A 193 -19.09 11.12 -2.83
N ALA A 194 -19.00 10.09 -3.68
CA ALA A 194 -19.98 9.82 -4.75
C ALA A 194 -21.33 9.30 -4.23
N ARG A 195 -21.38 8.71 -3.02
CA ARG A 195 -22.65 8.40 -2.33
C ARG A 195 -23.40 9.67 -1.95
N GLY A 196 -22.67 10.73 -1.60
CA GLY A 196 -23.24 12.02 -1.24
C GLY A 196 -23.98 12.02 0.09
N GLU A 197 -23.73 11.04 0.98
CA GLU A 197 -24.32 10.96 2.32
C GLU A 197 -23.51 11.78 3.36
N CYS A 198 -22.22 12.03 3.08
CA CYS A 198 -21.32 12.83 3.91
C CYS A 198 -20.46 13.75 3.04
N ASP A 199 -19.94 14.82 3.65
CA ASP A 199 -18.95 15.71 3.04
C ASP A 199 -17.55 15.18 3.39
N VAL A 200 -16.83 14.64 2.39
CA VAL A 200 -15.50 14.05 2.59
C VAL A 200 -14.40 15.07 2.34
N PHE A 201 -13.59 15.36 3.36
CA PHE A 201 -12.39 16.18 3.26
C PHE A 201 -11.14 15.29 3.24
N TYR A 202 -10.63 15.06 2.03
CA TYR A 202 -9.49 14.17 1.77
C TYR A 202 -8.13 14.84 2.07
N ILE A 203 -7.28 14.20 2.87
CA ILE A 203 -5.95 14.66 3.23
C ILE A 203 -4.97 13.52 2.99
N VAL A 204 -3.84 13.79 2.32
CA VAL A 204 -2.73 12.83 2.22
C VAL A 204 -1.77 13.13 3.37
N CYS A 205 -1.45 12.14 4.21
CA CYS A 205 -0.61 12.34 5.39
C CYS A 205 0.87 12.04 5.15
N GLY A 206 1.18 11.21 4.14
CA GLY A 206 2.56 10.92 3.70
C GLY A 206 3.34 12.17 3.26
N LYS A 207 4.67 12.12 3.27
CA LYS A 207 5.45 13.27 2.77
C LYS A 207 5.29 13.38 1.25
N PRO A 208 5.20 14.61 0.70
CA PRO A 208 5.24 14.81 -0.75
C PRO A 208 6.49 14.13 -1.35
N GLY A 209 6.30 13.32 -2.40
CA GLY A 209 7.38 12.57 -3.07
C GLY A 209 7.67 11.18 -2.50
N ASP A 210 7.16 10.81 -1.31
CA ASP A 210 7.38 9.44 -0.77
C ASP A 210 6.68 8.36 -1.62
N ARG A 211 5.54 8.72 -2.23
CA ARG A 211 4.71 7.87 -3.11
C ARG A 211 4.26 8.67 -4.33
N GLU A 212 4.72 8.26 -5.53
CA GLU A 212 4.40 8.94 -6.79
C GLU A 212 3.08 8.44 -7.39
N GLN A 213 1.96 8.99 -6.91
CA GLN A 213 0.67 8.87 -7.60
C GLN A 213 0.13 10.25 -7.93
N SER A 214 -0.35 10.43 -9.17
CA SER A 214 -0.88 11.71 -9.65
C SER A 214 -2.05 12.24 -8.81
N VAL A 215 -2.83 11.34 -8.20
CA VAL A 215 -3.94 11.73 -7.30
C VAL A 215 -3.44 12.46 -6.06
N TYR A 216 -2.29 12.05 -5.50
CA TYR A 216 -1.72 12.70 -4.32
C TYR A 216 -1.18 14.10 -4.65
N SER A 217 -0.65 14.29 -5.86
CA SER A 217 -0.19 15.59 -6.35
C SER A 217 -1.32 16.63 -6.40
N ALA A 218 -2.57 16.20 -6.57
CA ALA A 218 -3.73 17.09 -6.55
C ALA A 218 -3.98 17.73 -5.16
N TYR A 219 -3.44 17.13 -4.10
CA TYR A 219 -3.61 17.54 -2.71
C TYR A 219 -2.28 17.91 -2.03
N ALA A 220 -1.20 18.10 -2.80
CA ALA A 220 0.14 18.34 -2.25
C ALA A 220 0.20 19.63 -1.40
N GLU A 221 -0.39 20.74 -1.87
CA GLU A 221 -0.40 22.01 -1.12
C GLU A 221 -1.19 21.88 0.19
N ARG A 222 -2.34 21.20 0.15
CA ARG A 222 -3.14 20.85 1.36
C ARG A 222 -2.33 20.00 2.33
N THR A 223 -1.58 19.02 1.82
CA THR A 223 -0.74 18.12 2.61
C THR A 223 0.36 18.87 3.33
N VAL A 224 1.08 19.75 2.62
CA VAL A 224 2.12 20.61 3.20
C VAL A 224 1.50 21.49 4.30
N THR A 225 0.42 22.20 3.97
CA THR A 225 -0.28 23.09 4.93
C THR A 225 -0.69 22.35 6.19
N PHE A 226 -1.31 21.17 6.07
CA PHE A 226 -1.73 20.36 7.22
C PHE A 226 -0.54 19.96 8.10
N ARG A 227 0.57 19.52 7.48
CA ARG A 227 1.78 19.14 8.22
C ARG A 227 2.46 20.33 8.91
N ASP A 228 2.43 21.50 8.28
CA ASP A 228 2.95 22.73 8.86
C ASP A 228 2.13 23.15 10.09
N CYS A 229 0.79 23.03 10.03
CA CYS A 229 -0.09 23.24 11.18
C CYS A 229 0.26 22.28 12.33
N VAL A 230 0.41 20.97 12.05
CA VAL A 230 0.80 19.97 13.07
C VAL A 230 2.12 20.32 13.73
N SER A 231 3.13 20.69 12.94
CA SER A 231 4.48 21.00 13.45
C SER A 231 4.48 22.27 14.31
N THR A 232 3.73 23.30 13.86
CA THR A 232 3.56 24.58 14.59
C THR A 232 2.89 24.36 15.95
N ASP A 233 1.81 23.58 15.96
CA ASP A 233 1.05 23.32 17.18
C ASP A 233 1.83 22.45 18.16
N LEU A 234 2.57 21.44 17.70
CA LEU A 234 3.46 20.65 18.54
C LEU A 234 4.53 21.49 19.24
N GLY A 235 5.24 22.35 18.49
CA GLY A 235 6.24 23.25 19.07
C GLY A 235 5.63 24.22 20.10
N THR A 236 4.35 24.55 19.97
CA THR A 236 3.61 25.36 20.96
C THR A 236 3.22 24.55 22.19
N MET A 237 2.83 23.29 22.00
CA MET A 237 2.48 22.37 23.08
C MET A 237 3.71 22.03 23.95
N GLU A 238 4.84 21.71 23.31
CA GLU A 238 6.13 21.42 23.97
C GLU A 238 6.57 22.53 24.94
N LYS A 239 6.52 23.78 24.50
CA LYS A 239 6.94 24.94 25.31
C LYS A 239 6.12 25.15 26.58
N LYS A 240 4.88 24.64 26.61
CA LYS A 240 3.94 24.84 27.73
C LYS A 240 3.86 23.65 28.68
N SER A 241 4.35 22.48 28.28
CA SER A 241 4.31 21.27 29.11
C SER A 241 5.41 21.30 30.17
N ARG A 242 5.02 21.51 31.44
CA ARG A 242 5.94 21.41 32.60
C ARG A 242 6.22 19.94 32.92
N GLY A 243 7.12 19.31 32.17
CA GLY A 243 7.88 18.16 32.66
C GLY A 243 7.40 16.75 32.30
N ASN A 244 6.42 16.56 31.40
CA ASN A 244 6.15 15.24 30.83
C ASN A 244 5.84 15.34 29.32
N HIS A 245 6.80 14.96 28.47
CA HIS A 245 6.72 15.06 27.01
C HIS A 245 6.21 13.77 26.33
N ASP A 246 5.98 12.71 27.11
CA ASP A 246 5.74 11.36 26.62
C ASP A 246 4.34 11.17 25.98
N SER A 247 3.45 12.17 26.08
CA SER A 247 2.04 12.06 25.67
C SER A 247 1.53 13.22 24.81
N LEU A 248 2.40 13.95 24.11
CA LEU A 248 1.93 15.09 23.29
C LEU A 248 0.95 14.66 22.20
N GLY A 249 -0.03 15.52 21.92
CA GLY A 249 -1.07 15.23 20.94
C GLY A 249 -2.18 14.29 21.45
N ALA A 250 -2.23 14.05 22.76
CA ALA A 250 -3.39 13.41 23.40
C ALA A 250 -4.65 14.28 23.22
N VAL A 251 -5.82 13.63 23.23
CA VAL A 251 -7.11 14.31 23.00
C VAL A 251 -7.36 15.36 24.08
N GLY A 252 -7.11 15.04 25.36
CA GLY A 252 -7.27 15.97 26.48
C GLY A 252 -6.36 17.20 26.34
N GLU A 253 -5.10 16.99 25.93
CA GLU A 253 -4.16 18.09 25.71
C GLU A 253 -4.62 19.03 24.61
N ILE A 254 -5.03 18.49 23.46
CA ILE A 254 -5.54 19.29 22.34
C ILE A 254 -6.79 20.07 22.80
N ARG A 255 -7.76 19.40 23.44
CA ARG A 255 -8.98 20.03 23.97
C ARG A 255 -8.69 21.19 24.94
N GLY A 256 -7.62 21.07 25.74
CA GLY A 256 -7.19 22.11 26.69
C GLY A 256 -6.59 23.36 26.05
N ARG A 257 -6.34 23.38 24.73
CA ARG A 257 -5.81 24.56 24.02
C ARG A 257 -6.93 25.48 23.55
N THR A 258 -6.79 26.78 23.80
CA THR A 258 -7.72 27.81 23.33
C THR A 258 -7.58 28.10 21.84
N THR A 259 -6.34 28.15 21.33
CA THR A 259 -6.00 28.55 19.97
C THR A 259 -4.96 27.59 19.41
N LEU A 260 -5.15 27.15 18.16
CA LEU A 260 -4.23 26.29 17.41
C LEU A 260 -4.29 26.58 15.91
N ALA A 261 -3.20 26.32 15.20
CA ALA A 261 -3.14 26.34 13.73
C ALA A 261 -4.09 25.29 13.14
N LEU A 262 -4.15 24.10 13.73
CA LEU A 262 -5.07 23.04 13.31
C LEU A 262 -6.54 23.40 13.48
N TYR A 263 -6.90 24.26 14.45
CA TYR A 263 -8.27 24.76 14.56
C TYR A 263 -8.63 25.66 13.38
N GLY A 264 -7.71 26.52 12.95
CA GLY A 264 -7.90 27.34 11.76
C GLY A 264 -7.98 26.49 10.49
N PHE A 265 -7.19 25.42 10.40
CA PHE A 265 -7.28 24.46 9.30
C PHE A 265 -8.65 23.77 9.25
N ILE A 266 -9.14 23.26 10.38
CA ILE A 266 -10.47 22.64 10.48
C ILE A 266 -11.56 23.65 10.11
N LEU A 267 -11.49 24.87 10.65
CA LEU A 267 -12.47 25.91 10.39
C LEU A 267 -12.56 26.26 8.90
N ALA A 268 -11.41 26.41 8.24
CA ALA A 268 -11.34 26.66 6.80
C ALA A 268 -11.94 25.49 6.00
N ALA A 269 -11.66 24.25 6.40
CA ALA A 269 -12.24 23.06 5.76
C ALA A 269 -13.77 23.00 5.92
N LEU A 270 -14.30 23.24 7.13
CA LEU A 270 -15.73 23.20 7.42
C LEU A 270 -16.53 24.26 6.64
N ARG A 271 -15.91 25.42 6.38
CA ARG A 271 -16.47 26.52 5.57
C ARG A 271 -16.34 26.30 4.07
N GLY A 272 -15.57 25.31 3.64
CA GLY A 272 -15.30 25.05 2.22
C GLY A 272 -14.30 26.03 1.60
N ASN A 273 -13.46 26.67 2.41
CA ASN A 273 -12.48 27.65 1.93
C ASN A 273 -11.33 26.94 1.19
N GLU A 274 -10.88 27.49 0.06
CA GLU A 274 -9.69 26.99 -0.63
C GLU A 274 -8.38 27.43 0.07
N LEU A 275 -8.46 28.35 1.05
CA LEU A 275 -7.33 29.00 1.71
C LEU A 275 -7.41 28.89 3.23
N TYR A 276 -6.25 28.65 3.83
CA TYR A 276 -6.00 28.68 5.26
C TYR A 276 -5.34 30.02 5.65
N CYS A 277 -5.81 30.61 6.73
CA CYS A 277 -5.48 31.99 7.13
C CYS A 277 -4.73 32.09 8.48
N GLY A 278 -4.28 30.98 9.06
CA GLY A 278 -3.61 30.96 10.36
C GLY A 278 -4.46 30.31 11.47
N GLU A 279 -4.01 30.50 12.71
CA GLU A 279 -4.65 29.93 13.90
C GLU A 279 -6.09 30.43 14.11
N ALA A 280 -6.93 29.61 14.72
CA ALA A 280 -8.28 30.00 15.15
C ALA A 280 -8.57 29.53 16.57
N GLN A 281 -9.61 30.08 17.19
CA GLN A 281 -10.03 29.64 18.51
C GLN A 281 -10.83 28.33 18.42
N ARG A 282 -10.77 27.54 19.49
CA ARG A 282 -11.56 26.31 19.62
C ARG A 282 -13.06 26.58 19.49
N SER A 283 -13.52 27.69 20.08
CA SER A 283 -14.92 28.14 20.02
C SER A 283 -15.38 28.42 18.60
N ASP A 284 -14.52 28.98 17.74
CA ASP A 284 -14.90 29.28 16.34
C ASP A 284 -15.23 28.01 15.56
N VAL A 285 -14.51 26.92 15.83
CA VAL A 285 -14.77 25.59 15.24
C VAL A 285 -16.08 25.03 15.76
N GLN A 286 -16.32 25.10 17.07
CA GLN A 286 -17.56 24.61 17.68
C GLN A 286 -18.78 25.37 17.15
N ASP A 287 -18.70 26.69 17.05
CA ASP A 287 -19.75 27.53 16.48
C ASP A 287 -20.03 27.16 15.02
N GLU A 288 -19.00 26.90 14.21
CA GLU A 288 -19.21 26.48 12.82
C GLU A 288 -19.86 25.10 12.73
N LEU A 289 -19.49 24.15 13.61
CA LEU A 289 -20.14 22.84 13.66
C LEU A 289 -21.63 22.94 14.02
N ILE A 290 -21.97 23.80 14.99
CA ILE A 290 -23.37 24.10 15.34
C ILE A 290 -24.11 24.69 14.13
N ARG A 291 -23.54 25.73 13.50
CA ARG A 291 -24.16 26.37 12.32
C ARG A 291 -24.33 25.41 11.15
N ARG A 292 -23.41 24.45 10.97
CA ARG A 292 -23.54 23.41 9.93
C ARG A 292 -24.72 22.50 10.24
N LYS A 293 -24.87 22.06 11.50
CA LYS A 293 -26.00 21.25 11.96
C LYS A 293 -27.33 21.98 11.78
N GLU A 294 -27.40 23.26 12.15
CA GLU A 294 -28.58 24.12 11.97
C GLU A 294 -28.96 24.31 10.50
N ARG A 295 -27.97 24.36 9.60
CA ARG A 295 -28.18 24.41 8.15
C ARG A 295 -28.61 23.06 7.54
N GLY A 296 -28.75 22.01 8.33
CA GLY A 296 -29.00 20.66 7.84
C GLY A 296 -27.87 20.13 6.95
N ALA A 297 -26.64 20.62 7.15
CA ALA A 297 -25.49 20.19 6.38
C ALA A 297 -25.20 18.71 6.66
N LYS A 298 -24.64 18.03 5.67
CA LYS A 298 -24.25 16.63 5.79
C LYS A 298 -23.14 16.48 6.84
N PRO A 299 -23.03 15.28 7.45
CA PRO A 299 -21.92 14.98 8.32
C PRO A 299 -20.59 15.17 7.61
N PHE A 300 -19.62 15.76 8.30
CA PHE A 300 -18.31 16.08 7.74
C PHE A 300 -17.28 15.04 8.16
N VAL A 301 -16.62 14.41 7.20
CA VAL A 301 -15.68 13.30 7.41
C VAL A 301 -14.29 13.72 6.98
N PHE A 302 -13.32 13.66 7.90
CA PHE A 302 -11.91 13.82 7.55
C PHE A 302 -11.33 12.47 7.15
N PHE A 303 -10.86 12.38 5.90
CA PHE A 303 -10.25 11.16 5.36
C PHE A 303 -8.73 11.35 5.29
N LEU A 304 -8.02 10.67 6.18
CA LEU A 304 -6.56 10.70 6.31
C LEU A 304 -5.96 9.53 5.53
N ASP A 305 -5.55 9.76 4.29
CA ASP A 305 -4.96 8.75 3.41
C ASP A 305 -3.45 8.66 3.57
N GLU A 306 -2.90 7.49 3.24
CA GLU A 306 -1.46 7.20 3.34
C GLU A 306 -0.88 7.53 4.71
N PHE A 307 -1.57 7.10 5.77
CA PHE A 307 -1.18 7.40 7.14
C PHE A 307 0.23 6.84 7.43
N PRO A 308 1.20 7.70 7.81
CA PRO A 308 2.58 7.28 7.89
C PRO A 308 2.83 6.24 8.97
N ARG A 309 3.85 5.41 8.75
CA ARG A 309 4.39 4.52 9.78
C ARG A 309 5.03 5.33 10.91
N ALA A 310 4.88 4.88 12.15
CA ALA A 310 5.60 5.47 13.29
C ALA A 310 7.06 5.02 13.34
N GLY A 311 7.36 3.74 13.06
CA GLY A 311 8.72 3.16 13.13
C GLY A 311 9.23 2.55 11.82
N SER A 312 10.44 1.99 11.86
CA SER A 312 11.16 1.37 10.73
C SER A 312 11.96 0.17 11.23
N THR A 313 11.97 -0.94 10.49
CA THR A 313 12.70 -2.20 10.81
C THR A 313 14.22 -2.04 10.83
N LYS A 314 14.77 -1.05 10.10
CA LYS A 314 16.22 -0.92 9.84
C LYS A 314 16.84 0.33 10.41
N THR A 315 16.03 1.29 10.78
CA THR A 315 16.49 2.52 11.41
C THR A 315 15.80 2.56 12.75
N HIS A 316 16.50 2.08 13.78
CA HIS A 316 16.23 2.59 15.12
C HIS A 316 16.45 4.10 14.99
N LEU A 317 15.34 4.83 14.84
CA LEU A 317 15.33 6.23 15.24
C LEU A 317 15.77 6.22 16.70
N ASP A 318 16.53 7.22 17.12
CA ASP A 318 16.73 7.36 18.54
C ASP A 318 15.36 7.55 19.23
N ASP A 319 15.27 7.22 20.52
CA ASP A 319 14.00 7.21 21.24
C ASP A 319 13.29 8.57 21.17
N LYS A 320 14.05 9.66 21.02
CA LYS A 320 13.53 11.02 20.91
C LYS A 320 12.89 11.27 19.54
N GLU A 321 13.58 10.97 18.45
CA GLU A 321 13.05 11.10 17.08
C GLU A 321 11.80 10.21 16.87
N GLN A 322 11.82 9.00 17.45
CA GLN A 322 10.66 8.11 17.46
C GLN A 322 9.48 8.75 18.20
N LEU A 323 9.71 9.30 19.40
CA LEU A 323 8.69 9.97 20.19
C LEU A 323 8.14 11.23 19.49
N GLU A 324 9.01 12.08 18.93
CA GLU A 324 8.59 13.27 18.16
C GLU A 324 7.70 12.88 16.98
N ARG A 325 8.04 11.79 16.29
CA ARG A 325 7.25 11.25 15.18
C ARG A 325 5.91 10.69 15.65
N GLU A 326 5.88 9.94 16.73
CA GLU A 326 4.63 9.42 17.31
C GLU A 326 3.71 10.55 17.77
N ASN A 327 4.26 11.58 18.41
CA ASN A 327 3.52 12.79 18.80
C ASN A 327 2.93 13.52 17.59
N CYS A 328 3.67 13.62 16.49
CA CYS A 328 3.18 14.18 15.22
C CYS A 328 2.00 13.40 14.66
N LEU A 329 2.14 12.07 14.52
CA LEU A 329 1.08 11.22 13.99
C LEU A 329 -0.14 11.16 14.91
N ARG A 330 0.09 11.14 16.22
CA ARG A 330 -0.98 11.20 17.22
C ARG A 330 -1.77 12.51 17.09
N THR A 331 -1.08 13.63 16.94
CA THR A 331 -1.71 14.96 16.73
C THR A 331 -2.52 15.00 15.43
N MET A 332 -1.99 14.46 14.32
CA MET A 332 -2.71 14.38 13.04
C MET A 332 -4.07 13.68 13.18
N ARG A 333 -4.14 12.59 13.93
CA ARG A 333 -5.38 11.83 14.15
C ARG A 333 -6.29 12.50 15.19
N ASN A 334 -5.72 12.84 16.35
CA ASN A 334 -6.50 13.20 17.53
C ASN A 334 -7.10 14.62 17.45
N VAL A 335 -6.59 15.52 16.59
CA VAL A 335 -7.13 16.87 16.51
C VAL A 335 -8.59 16.90 16.07
N PHE A 336 -8.99 16.02 15.15
CA PHE A 336 -10.38 15.89 14.70
C PHE A 336 -11.24 15.22 15.77
N HIS A 337 -10.73 14.15 16.38
CA HIS A 337 -11.39 13.46 17.48
C HIS A 337 -11.61 14.38 18.69
N SER A 338 -10.77 15.39 18.89
CA SER A 338 -10.97 16.41 19.93
C SER A 338 -12.29 17.18 19.78
N PHE A 339 -12.89 17.21 18.59
CA PHE A 339 -14.20 17.82 18.27
C PHE A 339 -15.29 16.78 17.95
N ASP A 340 -15.04 15.50 18.25
CA ASP A 340 -15.99 14.41 17.99
C ASP A 340 -16.37 14.29 16.49
N LEU A 341 -15.45 14.71 15.61
CA LEU A 341 -15.59 14.61 14.16
C LEU A 341 -15.33 13.18 13.69
N ALA A 342 -16.06 12.76 12.65
CA ALA A 342 -15.83 11.47 12.01
C ALA A 342 -14.49 11.46 11.26
N VAL A 343 -13.65 10.46 11.56
CA VAL A 343 -12.33 10.30 10.96
C VAL A 343 -12.20 8.91 10.35
N VAL A 344 -11.75 8.87 9.09
CA VAL A 344 -11.35 7.64 8.40
C VAL A 344 -9.86 7.72 8.12
N VAL A 345 -9.09 6.73 8.56
CA VAL A 345 -7.64 6.67 8.40
C VAL A 345 -7.27 5.48 7.54
N SER A 346 -6.64 5.71 6.39
CA SER A 346 -6.12 4.65 5.52
C SER A 346 -4.65 4.39 5.84
N SER A 347 -4.33 3.14 6.13
CA SER A 347 -2.98 2.72 6.51
C SER A 347 -2.58 1.40 5.85
N THR A 348 -1.27 1.21 5.77
CA THR A 348 -0.61 -0.04 5.36
C THR A 348 0.32 -0.57 6.45
N ASN A 349 0.40 0.03 7.64
CA ASN A 349 1.47 -0.24 8.61
C ASN A 349 0.98 -0.32 10.07
N GLY A 350 -0.33 -0.42 10.29
CA GLY A 350 -0.93 -0.56 11.61
C GLY A 350 -0.77 0.63 12.57
N THR A 351 -0.01 1.66 12.18
CA THR A 351 0.33 2.79 13.06
C THR A 351 -0.92 3.52 13.55
N ALA A 352 -1.92 3.69 12.68
CA ALA A 352 -3.15 4.39 13.01
C ALA A 352 -3.89 3.80 14.23
N ARG A 353 -3.90 2.46 14.37
CA ARG A 353 -4.51 1.76 15.51
C ARG A 353 -3.57 1.62 16.71
N ASN A 354 -2.25 1.53 16.48
CA ASN A 354 -1.27 1.27 17.54
C ASN A 354 -0.74 2.54 18.23
N LEU A 355 -1.08 3.74 17.76
CA LEU A 355 -0.78 4.99 18.46
C LEU A 355 -1.70 5.17 19.67
N LEU A 356 -1.45 4.37 20.69
CA LEU A 356 -2.17 4.37 21.96
C LEU A 356 -1.65 5.52 22.83
N ALA A 357 -2.54 6.23 23.49
CA ALA A 357 -2.21 7.21 24.52
C ALA A 357 -3.05 6.87 25.74
N THR A 358 -2.45 6.19 26.72
CA THR A 358 -3.13 5.68 27.92
C THR A 358 -3.19 6.70 29.06
N SER A 359 -2.60 7.90 28.90
CA SER A 359 -2.32 8.82 30.01
C SER A 359 -3.54 9.53 30.62
N ASP A 360 -4.72 9.48 30.00
CA ASP A 360 -5.91 10.22 30.48
C ASP A 360 -6.99 9.33 31.13
N ARG A 361 -6.74 8.03 31.34
CA ARG A 361 -7.75 7.15 31.96
C ARG A 361 -7.53 7.00 33.46
N SER A 362 -8.57 7.32 34.24
CA SER A 362 -8.65 6.84 35.61
C SER A 362 -8.66 5.31 35.59
N ARG A 363 -7.97 4.67 36.54
CA ARG A 363 -7.87 3.21 36.66
C ARG A 363 -9.23 2.48 36.74
N ASP A 364 -10.33 3.21 36.93
CA ASP A 364 -11.70 2.70 37.08
C ASP A 364 -12.57 2.75 35.80
N SER A 365 -12.07 3.29 34.67
CA SER A 365 -12.84 3.27 33.41
C SER A 365 -12.63 1.92 32.71
N GLY A 366 -13.68 1.11 32.57
CA GLY A 366 -13.65 -0.16 31.83
C GLY A 366 -13.20 -0.03 30.37
N PRO A 367 -13.09 -1.15 29.63
CA PRO A 367 -12.68 -1.15 28.23
C PRO A 367 -13.61 -0.25 27.41
N CYS A 368 -13.03 0.53 26.49
CA CYS A 368 -13.81 1.40 25.60
C CYS A 368 -13.52 1.06 24.14
N LEU A 369 -14.52 1.33 23.29
CA LEU A 369 -14.36 1.24 21.84
C LEU A 369 -13.28 2.24 21.39
N TRP A 370 -12.22 1.70 20.78
CA TRP A 370 -11.05 2.46 20.35
C TRP A 370 -11.17 2.87 18.89
N CYS A 371 -11.32 1.87 18.02
CA CYS A 371 -11.49 2.07 16.60
C CYS A 371 -12.23 0.90 15.96
N MET A 372 -12.74 1.15 14.76
CA MET A 372 -13.23 0.10 13.87
C MET A 372 -12.19 -0.15 12.77
N VAL A 373 -11.82 -1.40 12.56
CA VAL A 373 -10.90 -1.79 11.48
C VAL A 373 -11.71 -2.35 10.32
N VAL A 374 -11.46 -1.85 9.12
CA VAL A 374 -12.11 -2.27 7.86
C VAL A 374 -11.04 -2.85 6.93
N PRO A 375 -10.95 -4.19 6.84
CA PRO A 375 -9.93 -4.87 6.03
C PRO A 375 -10.33 -5.07 4.57
N SER A 376 -11.62 -4.93 4.23
CA SER A 376 -12.17 -5.30 2.91
C SER A 376 -12.62 -4.10 2.11
N PHE A 377 -12.42 -4.18 0.80
CA PHE A 377 -12.64 -3.08 -0.14
C PHE A 377 -13.34 -3.60 -1.40
N PRO A 378 -14.10 -2.72 -2.09
CA PRO A 378 -14.77 -3.10 -3.33
C PRO A 378 -13.82 -3.67 -4.36
N ARG A 379 -14.22 -4.77 -4.99
CA ARG A 379 -13.51 -5.35 -6.12
C ARG A 379 -13.61 -4.48 -7.38
N VAL A 380 -12.81 -4.82 -8.38
CA VAL A 380 -12.82 -4.17 -9.69
C VAL A 380 -14.15 -4.38 -10.38
N ILE A 381 -14.74 -3.32 -10.92
CA ILE A 381 -15.88 -3.43 -11.85
C ILE A 381 -15.34 -3.28 -13.29
N LEU A 382 -15.59 -4.31 -14.11
CA LEU A 382 -15.11 -4.40 -15.50
C LEU A 382 -16.19 -4.11 -16.56
N ASN A 383 -17.35 -3.58 -16.16
CA ASN A 383 -18.40 -3.20 -17.11
C ASN A 383 -17.88 -2.17 -18.14
N GLY A 384 -18.19 -2.37 -19.42
CA GLY A 384 -17.88 -1.45 -20.51
C GLY A 384 -16.58 -1.72 -21.27
N TYR A 385 -15.83 -2.77 -20.94
CA TYR A 385 -14.67 -3.20 -21.71
C TYR A 385 -15.07 -4.29 -22.71
N PHE A 386 -15.02 -3.97 -24.00
CA PHE A 386 -15.30 -4.90 -25.11
C PHE A 386 -13.99 -5.42 -25.72
N GLY A 387 -14.02 -6.63 -26.31
CA GLY A 387 -12.85 -7.20 -26.99
C GLY A 387 -11.75 -7.76 -26.07
N ILE A 388 -12.04 -7.92 -24.78
CA ILE A 388 -11.13 -8.60 -23.84
C ILE A 388 -11.38 -10.11 -23.90
N PRO A 389 -10.33 -10.96 -24.09
CA PRO A 389 -10.49 -12.41 -24.04
C PRO A 389 -11.11 -12.88 -22.72
N ALA A 390 -11.98 -13.90 -22.77
CA ALA A 390 -12.75 -14.37 -21.62
C ALA A 390 -11.86 -14.76 -20.43
N LEU A 391 -10.76 -15.47 -20.69
CA LEU A 391 -9.77 -15.84 -19.66
C LEU A 391 -9.14 -14.61 -19.00
N VAL A 392 -8.76 -13.59 -19.79
CA VAL A 392 -8.17 -12.34 -19.28
C VAL A 392 -9.19 -11.58 -18.42
N MET A 393 -10.44 -11.52 -18.86
CA MET A 393 -11.54 -10.92 -18.09
C MET A 393 -11.68 -11.62 -16.72
N GLU A 394 -11.62 -12.95 -16.70
CA GLU A 394 -11.76 -13.73 -15.47
C GLU A 394 -10.59 -13.53 -14.51
N ILE A 395 -9.35 -13.47 -15.03
CA ILE A 395 -8.15 -13.08 -14.27
C ILE A 395 -8.33 -11.70 -13.64
N LEU A 396 -8.82 -10.71 -14.39
CA LEU A 396 -9.00 -9.35 -13.90
C LEU A 396 -10.05 -9.25 -12.78
N LYS A 397 -11.15 -10.02 -12.85
CA LYS A 397 -12.18 -10.06 -11.78
C LYS A 397 -11.65 -10.61 -10.46
N HIS A 398 -10.69 -11.53 -10.54
CA HIS A 398 -10.05 -12.18 -9.40
C HIS A 398 -8.72 -11.52 -9.03
N SER A 399 -8.53 -10.25 -9.37
CA SER A 399 -7.31 -9.51 -9.07
C SER A 399 -7.61 -8.25 -8.27
N ARG A 400 -6.65 -7.81 -7.43
CA ARG A 400 -6.79 -6.55 -6.70
C ARG A 400 -6.88 -5.33 -7.63
N PRO A 401 -7.57 -4.25 -7.22
CA PRO A 401 -7.88 -3.11 -8.10
C PRO A 401 -6.73 -2.49 -8.87
N LEU A 402 -5.60 -2.23 -8.22
CA LEU A 402 -4.47 -1.58 -8.87
C LEU A 402 -3.83 -2.47 -9.94
N PHE A 403 -3.74 -3.79 -9.71
CA PHE A 403 -3.21 -4.72 -10.72
C PHE A 403 -4.13 -4.77 -11.94
N ALA A 404 -5.44 -4.89 -11.72
CA ALA A 404 -6.41 -4.93 -12.80
C ALA A 404 -6.43 -3.61 -13.60
N GLN A 405 -6.37 -2.45 -12.95
CA GLN A 405 -6.34 -1.15 -13.65
C GLN A 405 -5.09 -0.99 -14.51
N ILE A 406 -3.92 -1.43 -14.02
CA ILE A 406 -2.68 -1.37 -14.78
C ILE A 406 -2.70 -2.36 -15.95
N ALA A 407 -3.25 -3.57 -15.74
CA ALA A 407 -3.48 -4.53 -16.81
C ALA A 407 -4.42 -3.98 -17.88
N LEU A 408 -5.56 -3.39 -17.51
CA LEU A 408 -6.48 -2.75 -18.45
C LEU A 408 -5.79 -1.63 -19.25
N LYS A 409 -4.96 -0.81 -18.60
CA LYS A 409 -4.17 0.20 -19.30
C LYS A 409 -3.18 -0.43 -20.29
N HIS A 410 -2.45 -1.48 -19.88
CA HIS A 410 -1.57 -2.21 -20.79
C HIS A 410 -2.31 -2.72 -22.01
N MET A 411 -3.53 -3.25 -21.82
CA MET A 411 -4.36 -3.74 -22.92
C MET A 411 -4.87 -2.64 -23.85
N GLN A 412 -5.19 -1.46 -23.32
CA GLN A 412 -5.54 -0.30 -24.14
C GLN A 412 -4.35 0.17 -24.98
N ASP A 413 -3.17 0.24 -24.36
CA ASP A 413 -1.94 0.67 -25.01
C ASP A 413 -1.41 -0.41 -25.97
N ASN A 414 -1.75 -1.69 -25.75
CA ASN A 414 -1.35 -2.86 -26.53
C ASN A 414 -2.53 -3.82 -26.74
N PRO A 415 -3.45 -3.52 -27.68
CA PRO A 415 -4.63 -4.34 -27.92
C PRO A 415 -4.27 -5.78 -28.27
N TYR A 416 -5.02 -6.73 -27.69
CA TYR A 416 -4.92 -8.14 -28.09
C TYR A 416 -5.49 -8.30 -29.51
N ASN A 417 -4.84 -9.16 -30.30
CA ASN A 417 -5.27 -9.54 -31.64
C ASN A 417 -5.32 -11.07 -31.67
N ASP A 418 -6.42 -11.66 -32.13
CA ASP A 418 -6.67 -13.11 -32.14
C ASP A 418 -5.63 -13.94 -32.93
N SER A 419 -4.79 -13.28 -33.74
CA SER A 419 -3.62 -13.87 -34.40
C SER A 419 -2.40 -14.06 -33.49
N ARG A 420 -2.36 -13.45 -32.29
CA ARG A 420 -1.26 -13.57 -31.33
C ARG A 420 -1.55 -14.69 -30.34
N ASP A 421 -0.52 -15.48 -30.04
CA ASP A 421 -0.55 -16.45 -28.95
C ASP A 421 -0.90 -15.76 -27.61
N LEU A 422 -1.98 -16.22 -26.98
CA LEU A 422 -2.50 -15.65 -25.74
C LEU A 422 -1.47 -15.76 -24.60
N ASN A 423 -0.68 -16.83 -24.55
CA ASN A 423 0.36 -16.97 -23.53
C ASN A 423 1.43 -15.91 -23.65
N THR A 424 1.92 -15.68 -24.88
CA THR A 424 2.91 -14.64 -25.16
C THR A 424 2.40 -13.28 -24.74
N TYR A 425 1.12 -12.99 -25.02
CA TYR A 425 0.48 -11.75 -24.58
C TYR A 425 0.39 -11.63 -23.04
N LEU A 426 -0.10 -12.67 -22.37
CA LEU A 426 -0.20 -12.71 -20.91
C LEU A 426 1.17 -12.54 -20.24
N ASN A 427 2.22 -13.20 -20.74
CA ASN A 427 3.58 -13.06 -20.20
C ASN A 427 4.10 -11.61 -20.37
N ALA A 428 3.86 -10.98 -21.52
CA ALA A 428 4.28 -9.59 -21.76
C ALA A 428 3.55 -8.58 -20.84
N MET A 429 2.23 -8.79 -20.65
CA MET A 429 1.45 -8.03 -19.70
C MET A 429 1.98 -8.23 -18.27
N ALA A 430 2.22 -9.47 -17.86
CA ALA A 430 2.74 -9.78 -16.54
C ALA A 430 4.11 -9.13 -16.29
N GLY A 431 5.01 -9.16 -17.28
CA GLY A 431 6.29 -8.47 -17.23
C GLY A 431 6.16 -6.95 -17.07
N THR A 432 5.22 -6.33 -17.78
CA THR A 432 4.92 -4.89 -17.65
C THR A 432 4.45 -4.54 -16.25
N LEU A 433 3.52 -5.35 -15.70
CA LEU A 433 3.01 -5.16 -14.35
C LEU A 433 4.13 -5.35 -13.31
N ALA A 434 4.87 -6.44 -13.40
CA ALA A 434 5.93 -6.79 -12.45
C ALA A 434 7.04 -5.72 -12.39
N SER A 435 7.43 -5.16 -13.54
CA SER A 435 8.37 -4.02 -13.60
C SER A 435 7.84 -2.81 -12.83
N ARG A 436 6.58 -2.43 -13.07
CA ARG A 436 5.95 -1.28 -12.42
C ARG A 436 5.78 -1.48 -10.92
N PHE A 437 5.36 -2.67 -10.47
CA PHE A 437 5.19 -2.97 -9.05
C PHE A 437 6.53 -3.17 -8.31
N GLY A 438 7.52 -3.74 -8.99
CA GLY A 438 8.89 -3.82 -8.49
C GLY A 438 9.48 -2.43 -8.19
N ALA A 439 9.28 -1.48 -9.11
CA ALA A 439 9.69 -0.08 -8.90
C ALA A 439 8.92 0.58 -7.75
N LEU A 440 7.59 0.39 -7.70
CA LEU A 440 6.72 0.99 -6.67
C LEU A 440 7.10 0.57 -5.24
N LYS A 441 7.54 -0.68 -5.04
CA LYS A 441 7.95 -1.21 -3.73
C LYS A 441 9.45 -1.05 -3.42
N LYS A 442 10.24 -0.44 -4.31
CA LYS A 442 11.67 -0.11 -4.11
C LYS A 442 12.59 -1.29 -3.72
N ARG A 443 12.15 -2.54 -3.92
CA ARG A 443 12.87 -3.80 -3.58
C ARG A 443 13.56 -3.79 -2.21
N THR A 444 12.90 -3.25 -1.19
CA THR A 444 13.41 -3.24 0.19
C THR A 444 13.51 -4.65 0.78
N ASP A 445 14.08 -4.80 1.98
CA ASP A 445 14.14 -6.14 2.60
C ASP A 445 12.75 -6.64 3.02
N GLU A 446 11.84 -5.75 3.41
CA GLU A 446 10.43 -6.11 3.64
C GLU A 446 9.75 -6.59 2.35
N PHE A 447 10.12 -5.99 1.21
CA PHE A 447 9.67 -6.51 -0.08
C PHE A 447 10.20 -7.92 -0.32
N LYS A 448 11.50 -8.20 -0.04
CA LYS A 448 12.07 -9.55 -0.19
C LYS A 448 11.40 -10.57 0.74
N ILE A 449 11.13 -10.19 1.99
CA ILE A 449 10.35 -11.01 2.93
C ILE A 449 8.97 -11.28 2.36
N GLY A 450 8.29 -10.23 1.89
CA GLY A 450 7.01 -10.36 1.23
C GLY A 450 7.01 -11.27 0.00
N GLN A 451 8.05 -11.21 -0.83
CA GLN A 451 8.20 -12.10 -1.98
C GLN A 451 8.40 -13.55 -1.55
N LEU A 452 9.17 -13.79 -0.50
CA LEU A 452 9.34 -15.13 0.05
C LEU A 452 8.01 -15.67 0.62
N CYS A 453 7.29 -14.86 1.39
CA CYS A 453 5.95 -15.22 1.89
C CYS A 453 4.97 -15.49 0.74
N LEU A 454 5.03 -14.71 -0.36
CA LEU A 454 4.18 -14.91 -1.52
C LEU A 454 4.50 -16.21 -2.25
N LEU A 455 5.80 -16.51 -2.44
CA LEU A 455 6.26 -17.75 -3.09
C LEU A 455 5.90 -19.01 -2.30
N LEU A 456 5.87 -18.90 -0.97
CA LEU A 456 5.54 -20.01 -0.08
C LEU A 456 4.09 -20.01 0.40
N CYS A 457 3.31 -18.99 0.03
CA CYS A 457 1.98 -18.66 0.59
C CYS A 457 1.90 -18.77 2.12
N THR A 458 2.94 -18.34 2.85
CA THR A 458 2.95 -18.42 4.32
C THR A 458 2.57 -17.11 4.97
N SER A 459 2.04 -17.23 6.19
CA SER A 459 1.86 -16.11 7.09
C SER A 459 3.19 -15.80 7.77
N TYR A 460 3.48 -14.51 7.94
CA TYR A 460 4.65 -14.06 8.68
C TYR A 460 4.22 -13.59 10.07
N HIS A 461 4.71 -14.25 11.12
CA HIS A 461 4.70 -13.69 12.48
C HIS A 461 5.99 -12.88 12.65
N VAL A 462 5.90 -11.56 12.57
CA VAL A 462 7.02 -10.70 12.96
C VAL A 462 7.24 -10.89 14.45
N VAL A 463 8.48 -11.11 14.88
CA VAL A 463 8.85 -11.14 16.31
C VAL A 463 8.73 -9.74 16.96
N ASP A 464 8.44 -8.71 16.16
CA ASP A 464 8.25 -7.33 16.60
C ASP A 464 6.83 -6.86 16.24
N ASP A 465 5.96 -6.82 17.26
CA ASP A 465 4.57 -6.34 17.21
C ASP A 465 4.45 -4.88 16.72
N LYS A 466 5.58 -4.16 16.59
CA LYS A 466 5.64 -2.77 16.12
C LYS A 466 5.55 -2.64 14.60
N VAL A 467 5.94 -3.65 13.83
CA VAL A 467 6.01 -3.56 12.36
C VAL A 467 4.92 -4.43 11.75
N ASN A 468 3.71 -3.92 11.68
CA ASN A 468 2.65 -4.56 10.90
C ASN A 468 3.03 -4.50 9.41
N THR A 469 3.58 -5.59 8.87
CA THR A 469 4.37 -5.64 7.63
C THR A 469 3.62 -5.41 6.32
N ILE A 470 2.32 -5.11 6.36
CA ILE A 470 1.47 -4.83 5.19
C ILE A 470 2.10 -3.74 4.27
N ASP A 471 2.95 -2.85 4.79
CA ASP A 471 3.52 -1.70 4.10
C ASP A 471 4.53 -2.10 3.02
N GLY A 472 5.35 -3.11 3.32
CA GLY A 472 6.43 -3.59 2.46
C GLY A 472 5.98 -4.60 1.40
N HIS A 473 4.81 -5.22 1.57
CA HIS A 473 4.36 -6.31 0.71
C HIS A 473 2.87 -6.23 0.37
N PHE A 474 2.29 -7.35 -0.07
CA PHE A 474 0.94 -7.46 -0.62
C PHE A 474 -0.01 -8.29 0.25
N ALA A 475 0.33 -8.52 1.53
CA ALA A 475 -0.55 -9.25 2.44
C ALA A 475 -1.75 -8.42 2.88
N ARG A 476 -2.69 -9.09 3.52
CA ARG A 476 -3.87 -8.50 4.15
C ARG A 476 -3.98 -8.98 5.59
N LEU A 477 -4.86 -8.34 6.37
CA LEU A 477 -5.26 -8.88 7.65
C LEU A 477 -5.94 -10.25 7.47
N LEU A 478 -5.80 -11.12 8.47
CA LEU A 478 -6.50 -12.40 8.52
C LEU A 478 -8.03 -12.18 8.53
N GLU A 479 -8.48 -11.16 9.23
CA GLU A 479 -9.87 -10.73 9.26
C GLU A 479 -10.33 -10.24 7.88
N GLN A 480 -11.50 -10.72 7.44
CA GLN A 480 -12.09 -10.37 6.13
C GLN A 480 -13.33 -9.48 6.25
N SER A 481 -13.84 -9.25 7.46
CA SER A 481 -14.98 -8.36 7.73
C SER A 481 -14.54 -7.22 8.63
N ALA A 482 -15.31 -6.12 8.64
CA ALA A 482 -15.08 -5.05 9.61
C ALA A 482 -15.24 -5.59 11.04
N PHE A 483 -14.43 -5.07 11.97
CA PHE A 483 -14.47 -5.47 13.38
C PHE A 483 -14.08 -4.31 14.29
N GLU A 484 -14.55 -4.37 15.53
CA GLU A 484 -14.28 -3.39 16.57
C GLU A 484 -13.06 -3.81 17.39
N LEU A 485 -12.23 -2.82 17.72
CA LEU A 485 -11.14 -2.97 18.66
C LEU A 485 -11.44 -2.15 19.91
N HIS A 486 -11.34 -2.80 21.07
CA HIS A 486 -11.47 -2.17 22.37
C HIS A 486 -10.10 -1.96 22.98
N LEU A 487 -9.91 -0.82 23.64
CA LEU A 487 -8.71 -0.51 24.40
C LEU A 487 -8.98 -0.77 25.88
N ASP A 488 -8.18 -1.66 26.48
CA ASP A 488 -8.20 -1.92 27.92
C ASP A 488 -7.50 -0.81 28.72
N THR A 489 -7.40 -0.99 30.05
CA THR A 489 -6.73 -0.04 30.96
C THR A 489 -5.20 -0.05 30.85
N ASP A 490 -4.62 -1.14 30.34
CA ASP A 490 -3.17 -1.37 30.27
C ASP A 490 -2.59 -1.05 28.88
N GLY A 491 -3.43 -0.64 27.93
CA GLY A 491 -3.03 -0.36 26.55
C GLY A 491 -3.03 -1.58 25.63
N GLY A 492 -3.68 -2.67 26.01
CA GLY A 492 -3.95 -3.82 25.16
C GLY A 492 -5.14 -3.59 24.23
N LEU A 493 -5.03 -4.12 23.00
CA LEU A 493 -6.14 -4.16 22.04
C LEU A 493 -6.89 -5.48 22.17
N TRP A 494 -8.22 -5.39 22.22
CA TRP A 494 -9.12 -6.53 22.40
C TRP A 494 -10.15 -6.60 21.28
N LYS A 495 -10.46 -7.81 20.86
CA LYS A 495 -11.54 -8.13 19.92
C LYS A 495 -12.37 -9.26 20.53
N ASP A 496 -13.69 -9.10 20.60
CA ASP A 496 -14.61 -10.11 21.13
C ASP A 496 -14.19 -10.65 22.52
N ASN A 497 -13.80 -9.76 23.43
CA ASN A 497 -13.29 -10.09 24.78
C ASN A 497 -12.04 -10.99 24.80
N ASN A 498 -11.25 -11.01 23.73
CA ASN A 498 -9.94 -11.66 23.69
C ASN A 498 -8.86 -10.65 23.31
N SER A 499 -7.66 -10.82 23.87
CA SER A 499 -6.49 -10.06 23.44
C SER A 499 -6.25 -10.29 21.94
N TRP A 500 -6.18 -9.20 21.20
CA TRP A 500 -6.04 -9.23 19.76
C TRP A 500 -4.57 -9.02 19.36
N THR A 501 -4.09 -9.90 18.48
CA THR A 501 -2.77 -9.79 17.86
C THR A 501 -2.95 -9.66 16.37
N CYS A 502 -2.25 -8.70 15.76
CA CYS A 502 -2.32 -8.51 14.32
C CYS A 502 -1.71 -9.70 13.59
N ARG A 503 -2.50 -10.35 12.72
CA ARG A 503 -2.02 -11.45 11.87
C ARG A 503 -2.21 -11.08 10.41
N CYS A 504 -1.12 -11.16 9.65
CA CYS A 504 -1.12 -10.85 8.22
C CYS A 504 -0.96 -12.14 7.40
N VAL A 505 -1.78 -12.29 6.36
CA VAL A 505 -1.79 -13.46 5.46
C VAL A 505 -1.65 -13.01 4.02
N MET A 506 -1.04 -13.86 3.18
CA MET A 506 -1.06 -13.65 1.73
C MET A 506 -2.42 -14.10 1.17
N PRO A 507 -3.03 -13.37 0.23
CA PRO A 507 -4.20 -13.88 -0.48
C PRO A 507 -3.80 -15.09 -1.34
N SER A 508 -4.69 -16.07 -1.46
CA SER A 508 -4.45 -17.23 -2.35
C SER A 508 -4.46 -16.80 -3.83
N PRO A 509 -3.93 -17.63 -4.75
CA PRO A 509 -4.04 -17.37 -6.19
C PRO A 509 -5.47 -17.04 -6.64
N LYS A 510 -6.46 -17.77 -6.14
CA LYS A 510 -7.89 -17.55 -6.46
C LYS A 510 -8.41 -16.18 -6.01
N GLU A 511 -7.87 -15.62 -4.93
CA GLU A 511 -8.29 -14.33 -4.40
C GLU A 511 -7.58 -13.15 -5.07
N ASP A 512 -6.39 -13.37 -5.61
CA ASP A 512 -5.57 -12.32 -6.20
C ASP A 512 -4.63 -12.82 -7.32
N MET A 513 -5.24 -13.16 -8.45
CA MET A 513 -4.61 -13.81 -9.59
C MET A 513 -3.41 -13.03 -10.14
N LEU A 514 -3.58 -11.75 -10.47
CA LEU A 514 -2.50 -10.97 -11.05
C LEU A 514 -1.36 -10.72 -10.06
N LEU A 515 -1.59 -10.71 -8.74
CA LEU A 515 -0.48 -10.65 -7.78
C LEU A 515 0.45 -11.86 -7.98
N HIS A 516 -0.12 -13.07 -7.96
CA HIS A 516 0.64 -14.29 -8.10
C HIS A 516 1.28 -14.40 -9.48
N LEU A 517 0.51 -14.24 -10.56
CA LEU A 517 1.00 -14.36 -11.93
C LEU A 517 2.12 -13.37 -12.30
N THR A 518 2.31 -12.29 -11.54
CA THR A 518 3.31 -11.25 -11.85
C THR A 518 4.46 -11.22 -10.86
N MET A 519 4.21 -11.43 -9.58
CA MET A 519 5.22 -11.20 -8.53
C MET A 519 5.97 -12.47 -8.12
N THR A 520 5.50 -13.67 -8.48
CA THR A 520 6.22 -14.93 -8.17
C THR A 520 7.27 -15.31 -9.21
N GLY A 521 7.65 -14.40 -10.09
CA GLY A 521 8.66 -14.62 -11.13
C GLY A 521 8.09 -14.97 -12.49
N GLY A 522 8.95 -14.91 -13.50
CA GLY A 522 8.59 -15.16 -14.90
C GLY A 522 9.73 -14.80 -15.85
N PRO A 523 9.52 -14.93 -17.16
CA PRO A 523 10.57 -14.67 -18.16
C PRO A 523 11.06 -13.22 -18.16
N PHE A 524 10.23 -12.28 -17.71
CA PHE A 524 10.53 -10.84 -17.70
C PHE A 524 10.78 -10.27 -16.30
N PHE A 525 10.68 -11.09 -15.24
CA PHE A 525 10.79 -10.62 -13.88
C PHE A 525 11.39 -11.69 -12.96
N ARG A 526 12.42 -11.30 -12.22
CA ARG A 526 12.94 -12.10 -11.11
C ARG A 526 12.61 -11.41 -9.78
N PRO A 527 12.03 -12.13 -8.80
CA PRO A 527 11.69 -11.55 -7.50
C PRO A 527 12.93 -11.11 -6.70
N PHE A 528 14.06 -11.77 -6.92
CA PHE A 528 15.30 -11.54 -6.17
C PHE A 528 16.51 -11.29 -7.09
N ASP A 529 17.42 -10.43 -6.61
CA ASP A 529 18.67 -10.12 -7.32
C ASP A 529 19.76 -11.20 -7.10
N GLN A 530 19.63 -11.98 -6.03
CA GLN A 530 20.54 -13.07 -5.64
C GLN A 530 19.81 -14.42 -5.66
N PRO A 531 20.51 -15.56 -5.78
CA PRO A 531 19.96 -16.89 -5.56
C PRO A 531 19.12 -16.98 -4.28
N LEU A 532 18.00 -17.72 -4.34
CA LEU A 532 17.09 -17.89 -3.22
C LEU A 532 17.79 -18.39 -1.95
N CYS A 533 18.74 -19.34 -2.07
CA CYS A 533 19.52 -19.82 -0.92
C CYS A 533 20.30 -18.68 -0.21
N THR A 534 20.80 -17.71 -0.98
CA THR A 534 21.50 -16.52 -0.46
C THR A 534 20.52 -15.54 0.18
N VAL A 535 19.31 -15.39 -0.38
CA VAL A 535 18.26 -14.56 0.20
C VAL A 535 17.82 -15.12 1.55
N ILE A 536 17.47 -16.42 1.60
CA ILE A 536 16.99 -17.11 2.81
C ILE A 536 18.06 -17.16 3.92
N SER A 537 19.36 -17.12 3.58
CA SER A 537 20.44 -17.06 4.56
C SER A 537 20.69 -15.67 5.16
N LYS A 538 20.28 -14.60 4.48
CA LYS A 538 20.50 -13.21 4.91
C LYS A 538 19.26 -12.54 5.46
N ILE A 539 18.07 -13.10 5.23
CA ILE A 539 16.81 -12.48 5.63
C ILE A 539 16.68 -12.43 7.16
N GLN A 540 16.23 -11.28 7.67
CA GLN A 540 16.01 -11.02 9.10
C GLN A 540 14.71 -10.23 9.26
N PRO A 541 13.90 -10.46 10.31
CA PRO A 541 14.06 -11.47 11.37
C PRO A 541 13.91 -12.94 10.88
N PRO A 542 14.17 -13.95 11.74
CA PRO A 542 13.99 -15.36 11.41
C PRO A 542 12.60 -15.64 10.82
N PHE A 543 12.58 -16.47 9.77
CA PHE A 543 11.37 -16.86 9.05
C PHE A 543 10.82 -18.18 9.61
N HIS A 544 9.50 -18.26 9.80
CA HIS A 544 8.82 -19.52 10.16
C HIS A 544 8.47 -20.29 8.89
N TYR A 545 8.95 -21.54 8.80
CA TYR A 545 8.79 -22.41 7.60
C TYR A 545 7.63 -23.40 7.71
N ASP A 546 6.71 -23.17 8.66
CA ASP A 546 5.51 -23.98 8.86
C ASP A 546 4.75 -24.16 7.55
N ASN A 547 4.23 -25.35 7.30
CA ASN A 547 3.23 -25.58 6.26
C ASN A 547 1.87 -25.90 6.91
N THR A 548 0.79 -25.82 6.15
CA THR A 548 -0.57 -26.12 6.65
C THR A 548 -0.72 -27.55 7.18
N GLU A 549 0.12 -28.46 6.70
CA GLU A 549 0.08 -29.89 7.01
C GLU A 549 0.96 -30.26 8.24
N GLN A 550 1.81 -29.36 8.75
CA GLN A 550 2.82 -29.70 9.75
C GLN A 550 3.46 -28.50 10.47
N ARG A 551 3.71 -28.65 11.78
CA ARG A 551 4.46 -27.71 12.64
C ARG A 551 5.98 -27.89 12.55
N SER A 552 6.74 -26.79 12.60
CA SER A 552 8.21 -26.71 12.45
C SER A 552 9.02 -27.83 13.14
N ASN A 553 9.91 -28.49 12.39
CA ASN A 553 10.94 -29.43 12.85
C ASN A 553 12.31 -29.14 12.17
N ASP A 554 13.34 -29.91 12.52
CA ASP A 554 14.66 -29.91 11.88
C ASP A 554 14.56 -30.40 10.42
N GLY A 555 14.89 -29.54 9.46
CA GLY A 555 14.85 -29.85 8.01
C GLY A 555 13.86 -29.01 7.18
N MET A 556 12.84 -28.41 7.80
CA MET A 556 11.83 -27.60 7.08
C MET A 556 12.41 -26.41 6.30
N ARG A 557 13.54 -25.87 6.73
CA ARG A 557 14.21 -24.78 6.01
C ARG A 557 14.67 -25.24 4.64
N LEU A 558 15.26 -26.43 4.54
CA LEU A 558 15.72 -27.01 3.28
C LEU A 558 14.54 -27.36 2.38
N GLU A 559 13.46 -27.90 2.95
CA GLU A 559 12.22 -28.16 2.22
C GLU A 559 11.60 -26.88 1.66
N ALA A 560 11.46 -25.84 2.46
CA ALA A 560 10.90 -24.56 2.04
C ALA A 560 11.76 -23.90 0.96
N LEU A 561 13.10 -23.91 1.14
CA LEU A 561 14.04 -23.45 0.11
C LEU A 561 13.84 -24.23 -1.20
N THR A 562 13.77 -25.55 -1.12
CA THR A 562 13.63 -26.42 -2.29
C THR A 562 12.29 -26.19 -2.99
N ALA A 563 11.19 -26.14 -2.24
CA ALA A 563 9.86 -25.91 -2.79
C ALA A 563 9.77 -24.53 -3.49
N ALA A 564 10.24 -23.46 -2.85
CA ALA A 564 10.25 -22.13 -3.46
C ALA A 564 11.20 -22.05 -4.68
N ALA A 565 12.35 -22.73 -4.64
CA ALA A 565 13.25 -22.81 -5.79
C ALA A 565 12.62 -23.55 -6.98
N ILE A 566 11.86 -24.63 -6.73
CA ILE A 566 11.09 -25.35 -7.75
C ILE A 566 10.04 -24.44 -8.37
N VAL A 567 9.29 -23.67 -7.57
CA VAL A 567 8.30 -22.71 -8.07
C VAL A 567 8.97 -21.67 -8.97
N LEU A 568 10.03 -21.00 -8.50
CA LEU A 568 10.77 -20.02 -9.29
C LEU A 568 11.31 -20.59 -10.61
N ALA A 569 11.92 -21.77 -10.55
CA ALA A 569 12.47 -22.44 -11.72
C ALA A 569 11.38 -22.80 -12.74
N SER A 570 10.20 -23.21 -12.26
CA SER A 570 9.06 -23.54 -13.12
C SER A 570 8.50 -22.33 -13.89
N HIS A 571 8.70 -21.12 -13.36
CA HIS A 571 8.19 -19.89 -13.96
C HIS A 571 9.08 -19.33 -15.08
N ALA A 572 10.31 -19.82 -15.23
CA ALA A 572 11.28 -19.26 -16.16
C ALA A 572 10.83 -19.30 -17.64
N GLY A 573 9.99 -20.28 -18.01
CA GLY A 573 9.39 -20.38 -19.35
C GLY A 573 8.08 -19.60 -19.54
N GLY A 574 7.56 -18.98 -18.47
CA GLY A 574 6.26 -18.31 -18.48
C GLY A 574 5.07 -19.27 -18.42
N PHE A 575 3.87 -18.75 -18.72
CA PHE A 575 2.60 -19.48 -18.50
C PHE A 575 2.37 -20.72 -19.39
N GLY A 576 3.23 -20.97 -20.38
CA GLY A 576 3.25 -22.20 -21.17
C GLY A 576 4.04 -23.35 -20.53
N GLY A 577 4.63 -23.12 -19.36
CA GLY A 577 5.58 -24.02 -18.72
C GLY A 577 7.00 -23.85 -19.27
N VAL A 578 7.93 -24.59 -18.69
CA VAL A 578 9.36 -24.50 -18.98
C VAL A 578 9.92 -25.87 -19.39
N ALA A 579 10.80 -25.89 -20.39
CA ALA A 579 11.50 -27.11 -20.78
C ALA A 579 12.38 -27.61 -19.62
N PHE A 580 12.43 -28.94 -19.41
CA PHE A 580 13.15 -29.53 -18.30
C PHE A 580 14.63 -29.09 -18.16
N PRO A 581 15.44 -28.97 -19.24
CA PRO A 581 16.82 -28.50 -19.10
C PRO A 581 16.91 -27.07 -18.54
N THR A 582 16.01 -26.18 -18.99
CA THR A 582 15.92 -24.81 -18.48
C THR A 582 15.44 -24.80 -17.03
N PHE A 583 14.41 -25.58 -16.69
CA PHE A 583 13.94 -25.75 -15.32
C PHE A 583 15.08 -26.15 -14.39
N LEU A 584 15.83 -27.20 -14.77
CA LEU A 584 16.89 -27.72 -13.93
C LEU A 584 18.02 -26.69 -13.73
N ARG A 585 18.39 -25.95 -14.78
CA ARG A 585 19.36 -24.86 -14.69
C ARG A 585 18.93 -23.79 -13.68
N GLU A 586 17.69 -23.31 -13.77
CA GLU A 586 17.19 -22.28 -12.86
C GLU A 586 17.05 -22.82 -11.43
N LEU A 587 16.62 -24.07 -11.25
CA LEU A 587 16.55 -24.72 -9.94
C LEU A 587 17.91 -24.75 -9.25
N LEU A 588 18.96 -25.20 -9.95
CA LEU A 588 20.31 -25.29 -9.39
C LEU A 588 20.90 -23.92 -9.08
N PHE A 589 20.60 -22.93 -9.91
CA PHE A 589 21.00 -21.55 -9.63
C PHE A 589 20.34 -21.02 -8.36
N GLU A 590 19.02 -21.21 -8.18
CA GLU A 590 18.31 -20.76 -6.98
C GLU A 590 18.75 -21.50 -5.70
N LEU A 591 19.16 -22.77 -5.83
CA LEU A 591 19.76 -23.56 -4.75
C LEU A 591 21.23 -23.21 -4.47
N GLY A 592 21.90 -22.45 -5.35
CA GLY A 592 23.31 -22.04 -5.21
C GLY A 592 24.34 -23.11 -5.63
N VAL A 593 23.91 -24.09 -6.44
CA VAL A 593 24.74 -25.18 -6.97
C VAL A 593 25.47 -24.76 -8.25
N SER A 594 24.85 -23.94 -9.09
CA SER A 594 25.44 -23.41 -10.32
C SER A 594 25.46 -21.88 -10.36
N GLU A 595 26.35 -21.30 -11.16
CA GLU A 595 26.34 -19.86 -11.41
C GLU A 595 25.27 -19.48 -12.44
N ARG A 596 24.95 -18.18 -12.49
CA ARG A 596 23.91 -17.68 -13.39
C ARG A 596 24.37 -17.78 -14.84
N GLY A 597 23.53 -18.39 -15.68
CA GLY A 597 23.77 -18.43 -17.12
C GLY A 597 24.80 -19.49 -17.55
N GLU A 598 25.34 -20.28 -16.63
CA GLU A 598 26.08 -21.49 -16.99
C GLU A 598 25.16 -22.42 -17.78
N MET A 599 25.59 -22.76 -18.99
CA MET A 599 24.86 -23.71 -19.81
C MET A 599 25.13 -25.11 -19.28
N MET A 600 24.12 -25.70 -18.63
CA MET A 600 24.22 -27.10 -18.25
C MET A 600 24.17 -27.96 -19.51
N GLN A 601 25.23 -28.74 -19.72
CA GLN A 601 25.18 -29.87 -20.65
C GLN A 601 24.53 -31.04 -19.92
N LEU A 602 23.39 -31.51 -20.44
CA LEU A 602 22.83 -32.79 -20.02
C LEU A 602 23.70 -33.91 -20.59
N LEU A 603 23.72 -35.05 -19.91
CA LEU A 603 24.37 -36.24 -20.45
C LEU A 603 23.63 -36.70 -21.71
N GLN A 604 24.38 -37.18 -22.70
CA GLN A 604 23.83 -37.62 -23.98
C GLN A 604 22.73 -38.68 -23.81
N ASP A 605 22.86 -39.57 -22.82
CA ASP A 605 21.85 -40.57 -22.50
C ASP A 605 20.52 -39.96 -22.05
N VAL A 606 20.56 -38.89 -21.25
CA VAL A 606 19.38 -38.13 -20.80
C VAL A 606 18.73 -37.40 -21.99
N GLU A 607 19.54 -36.87 -22.91
CA GLU A 607 19.04 -36.26 -24.14
C GLU A 607 18.35 -37.29 -25.07
N ILE A 608 18.96 -38.47 -25.26
CA ILE A 608 18.42 -39.58 -26.05
C ILE A 608 17.10 -40.10 -25.46
N ALA A 609 16.99 -40.15 -24.13
CA ALA A 609 15.75 -40.53 -23.44
C ALA A 609 14.60 -39.51 -23.62
N GLY A 610 14.85 -38.37 -24.27
CA GLY A 610 13.83 -37.38 -24.62
C GLY A 610 13.44 -36.47 -23.47
N TRP A 611 14.25 -36.37 -22.42
CA TRP A 611 13.99 -35.46 -21.30
C TRP A 611 13.97 -33.99 -21.74
N GLY A 612 14.70 -33.63 -22.80
CA GLY A 612 14.72 -32.29 -23.38
C GLY A 612 13.36 -31.78 -23.90
N THR A 613 12.43 -32.69 -24.22
CA THR A 613 11.08 -32.31 -24.70
C THR A 613 10.03 -32.27 -23.60
N ARG A 614 10.37 -32.70 -22.38
CA ARG A 614 9.45 -32.65 -21.24
C ARG A 614 9.32 -31.22 -20.72
N VAL A 615 8.09 -30.84 -20.39
CA VAL A 615 7.75 -29.49 -19.94
C VAL A 615 7.23 -29.56 -18.51
N VAL A 616 7.86 -28.79 -17.62
CA VAL A 616 7.38 -28.55 -16.27
C VAL A 616 6.34 -27.42 -16.33
N PRO A 617 5.13 -27.60 -15.79
CA PRO A 617 4.11 -26.55 -15.81
C PRO A 617 4.52 -25.36 -14.91
N PHE A 618 3.89 -24.21 -15.08
CA PHE A 618 3.97 -23.07 -14.17
C PHE A 618 3.33 -23.45 -12.82
N LEU A 619 4.14 -23.63 -11.78
CA LEU A 619 3.70 -24.24 -10.52
C LEU A 619 3.08 -23.22 -9.56
N SER A 620 2.04 -23.60 -8.83
CA SER A 620 1.49 -22.77 -7.76
C SER A 620 2.50 -22.61 -6.61
N PRO A 621 2.35 -21.57 -5.76
CA PRO A 621 2.92 -21.61 -4.43
C PRO A 621 2.59 -22.94 -3.73
N PRO A 622 3.50 -23.51 -2.91
CA PRO A 622 3.27 -24.79 -2.27
C PRO A 622 1.98 -24.80 -1.43
N ASN A 623 1.20 -25.87 -1.56
CA ASN A 623 -0.08 -26.07 -0.85
C ASN A 623 -1.20 -25.09 -1.24
N GLU A 624 -0.97 -24.24 -2.25
CA GLU A 624 -2.02 -23.48 -2.93
C GLU A 624 -2.34 -24.11 -4.28
N GLU A 625 -3.51 -23.79 -4.82
CA GLU A 625 -3.95 -24.30 -6.11
C GLU A 625 -4.33 -23.18 -7.07
N TRP A 626 -3.94 -23.34 -8.33
CA TRP A 626 -4.49 -22.52 -9.41
C TRP A 626 -5.98 -22.85 -9.59
N PRO A 627 -6.84 -21.85 -9.87
CA PRO A 627 -8.23 -22.13 -10.18
C PRO A 627 -8.38 -23.03 -11.42
N GLU A 628 -9.30 -23.99 -11.38
CA GLU A 628 -9.50 -24.95 -12.48
C GLU A 628 -9.77 -24.28 -13.84
N TRP A 629 -10.46 -23.14 -13.83
CA TRP A 629 -10.77 -22.36 -15.04
C TRP A 629 -9.56 -21.67 -15.69
N LEU A 630 -8.41 -21.62 -15.00
CA LEU A 630 -7.19 -20.98 -15.51
C LEU A 630 -6.49 -21.83 -16.58
N ASN A 631 -6.66 -23.15 -16.50
CA ASN A 631 -6.10 -24.07 -17.47
C ASN A 631 -6.94 -24.05 -18.75
N ASP A 632 -6.35 -23.55 -19.82
CA ASP A 632 -6.86 -23.62 -21.19
C ASP A 632 -5.85 -24.42 -22.04
N SER A 633 -6.22 -24.75 -23.27
CA SER A 633 -5.40 -25.43 -24.27
C SER A 633 -4.01 -24.80 -24.50
N SER A 634 -3.86 -23.49 -24.27
CA SER A 634 -2.59 -22.79 -24.47
C SER A 634 -1.72 -22.73 -23.21
N THR A 635 -2.29 -22.64 -22.01
CA THR A 635 -1.55 -22.48 -20.76
C THR A 635 -1.17 -23.83 -20.16
N ARG A 636 -0.15 -23.85 -19.28
CA ARG A 636 0.24 -25.05 -18.53
C ARG A 636 0.48 -24.71 -17.07
N PHE A 637 -0.57 -24.72 -16.27
CA PHE A 637 -0.47 -24.57 -14.82
C PHE A 637 -0.52 -25.92 -14.10
N GLY A 638 0.20 -26.03 -13.00
CA GLY A 638 0.17 -27.20 -12.12
C GLY A 638 0.32 -26.79 -10.66
N ASN A 639 -0.04 -27.66 -9.73
CA ASN A 639 0.07 -27.34 -8.30
C ASN A 639 1.24 -28.09 -7.66
N LEU A 640 1.95 -27.42 -6.76
CA LEU A 640 3.01 -28.01 -5.93
C LEU A 640 2.47 -28.18 -4.50
N PHE A 641 2.76 -29.31 -3.89
CA PHE A 641 2.38 -29.61 -2.51
C PHE A 641 3.63 -29.96 -1.72
N ARG A 642 3.79 -29.34 -0.54
CA ARG A 642 4.60 -29.94 0.52
C ARG A 642 3.73 -30.95 1.25
N THR A 643 4.24 -32.16 1.41
CA THR A 643 3.50 -33.30 1.97
C THR A 643 3.74 -33.46 3.46
N SER A 644 2.94 -34.31 4.10
CA SER A 644 3.12 -34.61 5.53
C SER A 644 4.34 -35.51 5.75
N ASN A 645 4.99 -35.44 6.91
CA ASN A 645 6.05 -36.39 7.27
C ASN A 645 5.64 -37.87 7.12
N GLU A 646 4.36 -38.19 7.32
CA GLU A 646 3.84 -39.55 7.21
C GLU A 646 3.98 -40.11 5.78
N ASP A 647 3.93 -39.24 4.78
CA ASP A 647 4.08 -39.60 3.37
C ASP A 647 5.52 -40.00 3.00
N ARG A 648 6.51 -39.63 3.84
CA ARG A 648 7.96 -39.88 3.66
C ARG A 648 8.53 -39.41 2.31
N ILE A 649 7.80 -38.50 1.68
CA ILE A 649 8.14 -37.69 0.52
C ILE A 649 7.86 -36.27 0.99
N ASP A 650 8.71 -35.32 0.65
CA ASP A 650 8.65 -33.97 1.24
C ASP A 650 7.89 -32.99 0.32
N PHE A 651 7.88 -33.26 -0.98
CA PHE A 651 7.04 -32.52 -1.93
C PHE A 651 6.64 -33.32 -3.18
N ARG A 652 5.55 -32.92 -3.81
CA ARG A 652 5.08 -33.46 -5.10
C ARG A 652 4.20 -32.48 -5.87
N THR A 653 4.09 -32.71 -7.17
CA THR A 653 3.13 -32.00 -8.04
C THR A 653 1.80 -32.76 -8.14
N THR A 654 0.69 -32.11 -8.51
CA THR A 654 -0.64 -32.76 -8.65
C THR A 654 -0.60 -33.98 -9.57
N SER A 655 0.08 -33.86 -10.72
CA SER A 655 0.25 -34.94 -11.69
C SER A 655 1.23 -36.02 -11.21
N ASN A 656 1.89 -35.80 -10.08
CA ASN A 656 3.08 -36.49 -9.62
C ASN A 656 4.23 -36.45 -10.63
N PHE A 657 4.23 -35.54 -11.60
CA PHE A 657 5.31 -35.45 -12.58
C PHE A 657 6.68 -35.23 -11.91
N ILE A 658 6.72 -34.31 -10.94
CA ILE A 658 7.83 -34.11 -10.01
C ILE A 658 7.42 -34.57 -8.61
N SER A 659 8.32 -35.28 -7.93
CA SER A 659 8.30 -35.55 -6.48
C SER A 659 9.71 -35.40 -5.91
N GLY A 660 9.86 -35.40 -4.59
CA GLY A 660 11.20 -35.37 -4.01
C GLY A 660 11.29 -35.46 -2.50
N GLU A 661 12.53 -35.59 -2.05
CA GLU A 661 12.93 -35.67 -0.65
C GLU A 661 14.09 -34.68 -0.36
N CYS A 662 14.00 -33.98 0.76
CA CYS A 662 15.05 -33.13 1.32
C CYS A 662 15.72 -33.87 2.49
N LYS A 663 17.05 -33.86 2.56
CA LYS A 663 17.83 -34.52 3.60
C LYS A 663 18.86 -33.55 4.18
N ASP A 664 18.47 -32.86 5.24
CA ASP A 664 19.28 -31.85 5.93
C ASP A 664 20.22 -32.49 6.98
N TYR A 665 20.96 -33.52 6.56
CA TYR A 665 21.93 -34.17 7.46
C TYR A 665 23.24 -33.38 7.50
N SER A 666 23.86 -33.31 8.68
CA SER A 666 25.18 -32.70 8.88
C SER A 666 26.32 -33.55 8.32
N SER A 667 26.06 -34.81 7.98
CA SER A 667 27.02 -35.75 7.41
C SER A 667 26.46 -36.37 6.14
N ALA A 668 27.34 -36.93 5.30
CA ALA A 668 26.95 -37.58 4.06
C ALA A 668 25.90 -38.67 4.29
N ILE A 669 24.80 -38.63 3.54
CA ILE A 669 23.71 -39.62 3.66
C ILE A 669 24.28 -41.03 3.46
N ASN A 670 23.90 -41.97 4.32
CA ASN A 670 24.44 -43.33 4.26
C ASN A 670 23.69 -44.20 3.24
N LEU A 671 24.28 -45.37 2.92
CA LEU A 671 23.69 -46.31 1.96
C LEU A 671 22.27 -46.77 2.35
N GLY A 672 21.97 -46.91 3.64
CA GLY A 672 20.63 -47.29 4.10
C GLY A 672 19.58 -46.23 3.77
N VAL A 673 19.95 -44.96 3.92
CA VAL A 673 19.11 -43.81 3.56
C VAL A 673 18.89 -43.77 2.05
N VAL A 674 19.95 -43.90 1.25
CA VAL A 674 19.85 -43.95 -0.22
C VAL A 674 18.94 -45.08 -0.69
N LYS A 675 19.11 -46.30 -0.17
CA LYS A 675 18.20 -47.43 -0.47
C LYS A 675 16.76 -47.08 -0.14
N SER A 676 16.52 -46.47 1.01
CA SER A 676 15.19 -46.11 1.48
C SER A 676 14.51 -45.09 0.56
N ILE A 677 15.26 -44.09 0.08
CA ILE A 677 14.76 -43.10 -0.90
C ILE A 677 14.37 -43.80 -2.20
N LEU A 678 15.26 -44.64 -2.75
CA LEU A 678 15.01 -45.33 -4.02
C LEU A 678 13.79 -46.27 -3.97
N MET A 679 13.54 -46.92 -2.83
CA MET A 679 12.35 -47.75 -2.62
C MET A 679 11.05 -46.95 -2.53
N ARG A 680 11.11 -45.64 -2.23
CA ARG A 680 9.95 -44.77 -2.06
C ARG A 680 9.61 -43.93 -3.28
N VAL A 681 10.42 -43.97 -4.34
CA VAL A 681 10.16 -43.19 -5.57
C VAL A 681 8.77 -43.54 -6.11
N PRO A 682 7.84 -42.56 -6.19
CA PRO A 682 6.47 -42.85 -6.60
C PRO A 682 6.37 -43.48 -7.99
N ALA A 683 5.40 -44.38 -8.16
CA ALA A 683 5.16 -45.05 -9.43
C ALA A 683 4.89 -44.06 -10.59
N LYS A 684 4.15 -42.98 -10.32
CA LYS A 684 3.82 -41.93 -11.30
C LYS A 684 4.88 -40.82 -11.43
N SER A 685 5.94 -40.86 -10.60
CA SER A 685 7.00 -39.86 -10.65
C SER A 685 7.86 -40.03 -11.88
N ALA A 686 7.87 -39.01 -12.73
CA ALA A 686 8.84 -38.90 -13.81
C ALA A 686 10.18 -38.41 -13.26
N ILE A 687 10.17 -37.32 -12.50
CA ILE A 687 11.38 -36.71 -11.93
C ILE A 687 11.29 -36.82 -10.42
N HIS A 688 12.26 -37.48 -9.79
CA HIS A 688 12.39 -37.52 -8.34
C HIS A 688 13.65 -36.75 -7.92
N LEU A 689 13.47 -35.65 -7.21
CA LEU A 689 14.56 -34.78 -6.77
C LEU A 689 14.95 -35.12 -5.33
N VAL A 690 16.24 -35.33 -5.09
CA VAL A 690 16.78 -35.57 -3.76
C VAL A 690 17.76 -34.45 -3.42
N VAL A 691 17.38 -33.53 -2.55
CA VAL A 691 18.24 -32.39 -2.16
C VAL A 691 18.92 -32.69 -0.83
N THR A 692 20.24 -32.63 -0.79
CA THR A 692 21.04 -32.98 0.40
C THR A 692 22.26 -32.08 0.54
N ASN A 693 22.78 -31.94 1.76
CA ASN A 693 24.02 -31.19 2.00
C ASN A 693 25.23 -31.92 1.40
N THR A 694 25.35 -33.23 1.64
CA THR A 694 26.53 -34.01 1.21
C THR A 694 26.15 -35.46 0.83
N LEU A 695 26.85 -36.00 -0.17
CA LEU A 695 26.80 -37.39 -0.62
C LEU A 695 28.13 -38.10 -0.37
N GLN A 696 28.10 -39.42 -0.20
CA GLN A 696 29.32 -40.22 -0.24
C GLN A 696 29.94 -40.22 -1.64
N LYS A 697 31.26 -40.39 -1.71
CA LYS A 697 31.98 -40.51 -2.99
C LYS A 697 31.60 -41.78 -3.76
N GLN A 698 31.12 -42.80 -3.06
CA GLN A 698 30.74 -44.09 -3.62
C GLN A 698 29.66 -44.73 -2.75
N TYR A 699 28.64 -45.29 -3.40
CA TYR A 699 27.66 -46.17 -2.78
C TYR A 699 27.83 -47.59 -3.32
N PHE A 700 27.16 -48.57 -2.72
CA PHE A 700 27.20 -49.98 -3.15
C PHE A 700 28.63 -50.50 -3.45
N THR A 701 29.54 -50.35 -2.47
CA THR A 701 30.90 -50.93 -2.54
C THR A 701 30.85 -52.46 -2.67
N ALA A 702 31.96 -53.10 -3.04
CA ALA A 702 32.06 -54.56 -3.18
C ALA A 702 31.64 -55.37 -1.93
N LYS A 703 31.63 -54.74 -0.74
CA LYS A 703 31.18 -55.37 0.52
C LYS A 703 29.68 -55.18 0.80
N SER A 704 28.98 -54.42 -0.04
CA SER A 704 27.57 -54.07 0.18
C SER A 704 26.67 -55.27 -0.11
N LYS A 705 25.69 -55.50 0.78
CA LYS A 705 24.65 -56.51 0.59
C LYS A 705 23.27 -55.85 0.64
N PRO A 706 22.37 -56.10 -0.33
CA PRO A 706 22.65 -56.64 -1.68
C PRO A 706 23.61 -55.76 -2.51
N SER A 707 24.14 -56.32 -3.61
CA SER A 707 24.87 -55.56 -4.65
C SER A 707 23.94 -54.57 -5.36
N TRP A 708 24.50 -53.63 -6.13
CA TRP A 708 23.70 -52.67 -6.90
C TRP A 708 22.75 -53.38 -7.89
N GLU A 709 23.25 -54.32 -8.67
CA GLU A 709 22.47 -55.04 -9.70
C GLU A 709 21.36 -55.88 -9.06
N THR A 710 21.64 -56.47 -7.91
CA THR A 710 20.66 -57.26 -7.15
C THR A 710 19.57 -56.35 -6.60
N PHE A 711 19.95 -55.21 -6.02
CA PHE A 711 19.01 -54.22 -5.50
C PHE A 711 18.12 -53.64 -6.61
N VAL A 712 18.69 -53.26 -7.76
CA VAL A 712 17.94 -52.75 -8.92
C VAL A 712 16.91 -53.76 -9.40
N ARG A 713 17.28 -55.05 -9.49
CA ARG A 713 16.37 -56.12 -9.90
C ARG A 713 15.25 -56.34 -8.88
N GLU A 714 15.58 -56.41 -7.59
CA GLU A 714 14.61 -56.64 -6.51
C GLU A 714 13.60 -55.49 -6.37
N GLN A 715 14.05 -54.26 -6.58
CA GLN A 715 13.22 -53.05 -6.44
C GLN A 715 12.63 -52.55 -7.76
N SER A 716 12.81 -53.29 -8.86
CA SER A 716 12.29 -52.95 -10.20
C SER A 716 12.73 -51.55 -10.70
N LEU A 717 14.00 -51.22 -10.49
CA LEU A 717 14.60 -49.92 -10.86
C LEU A 717 15.29 -49.94 -12.24
N GLN A 718 14.99 -50.92 -13.11
CA GLN A 718 15.71 -51.08 -14.38
C GLN A 718 15.53 -49.90 -15.36
N ASN A 719 14.41 -49.18 -15.25
CA ASN A 719 14.05 -48.04 -16.12
C ASN A 719 14.21 -46.69 -15.40
N VAL A 720 15.06 -46.64 -14.37
CA VAL A 720 15.30 -45.44 -13.55
C VAL A 720 16.75 -45.00 -13.73
N ASP A 721 16.92 -43.83 -14.33
CA ASP A 721 18.24 -43.21 -14.40
C ASP A 721 18.54 -42.45 -13.12
N ILE A 722 19.74 -42.61 -12.58
CA ILE A 722 20.16 -42.01 -11.33
C ILE A 722 21.45 -41.22 -11.55
N TYR A 723 21.40 -39.95 -11.19
CA TYR A 723 22.53 -39.05 -11.32
C TYR A 723 22.70 -38.19 -10.07
N ARG A 724 23.89 -37.61 -9.92
CA ARG A 724 24.18 -36.53 -8.98
C ARG A 724 24.57 -35.25 -9.71
N ILE A 725 24.35 -34.14 -9.05
CA ILE A 725 24.91 -32.85 -9.40
C ILE A 725 25.37 -32.13 -8.14
N SER A 726 26.58 -31.59 -8.20
CA SER A 726 27.26 -30.92 -7.09
C SER A 726 27.71 -29.53 -7.53
N LYS A 727 28.07 -28.69 -6.55
CA LYS A 727 28.49 -27.31 -6.82
C LYS A 727 29.66 -27.23 -7.81
N GLY A 728 29.49 -26.45 -8.89
CA GLY A 728 30.50 -26.28 -9.94
C GLY A 728 30.76 -27.52 -10.80
N SER A 729 29.84 -28.49 -10.82
CA SER A 729 29.95 -29.71 -11.62
C SER A 729 28.76 -29.89 -12.56
N THR A 730 28.96 -30.64 -13.64
CA THR A 730 27.88 -31.10 -14.53
C THR A 730 27.18 -32.33 -13.95
N LEU A 731 26.13 -32.80 -14.63
CA LEU A 731 25.44 -34.04 -14.29
C LEU A 731 26.41 -35.24 -14.34
N GLN A 732 26.50 -36.02 -13.26
CA GLN A 732 27.45 -37.13 -13.12
C GLN A 732 26.75 -38.40 -12.65
N GLU A 733 27.27 -39.57 -13.07
CA GLU A 733 26.89 -40.83 -12.46
C GLU A 733 27.42 -40.95 -11.02
N ILE A 734 26.66 -41.66 -10.19
CA ILE A 734 27.07 -41.93 -8.82
C ILE A 734 27.91 -43.20 -8.80
N LYS A 735 29.16 -43.10 -8.35
CA LYS A 735 30.05 -44.28 -8.29
C LYS A 735 29.42 -45.42 -7.50
N GLY A 736 29.33 -46.58 -8.13
CA GLY A 736 28.69 -47.79 -7.60
C GLY A 736 27.18 -47.89 -7.83
N MET A 737 26.57 -46.91 -8.50
CA MET A 737 25.19 -46.96 -8.97
C MET A 737 25.17 -46.69 -10.48
N THR A 738 25.56 -47.70 -11.25
CA THR A 738 25.64 -47.59 -12.71
C THR A 738 24.25 -47.70 -13.33
N ASN A 739 23.91 -46.76 -14.22
CA ASN A 739 22.69 -46.84 -15.02
C ASN A 739 22.82 -48.00 -16.02
N GLN A 740 21.70 -48.64 -16.36
CA GLN A 740 21.74 -49.74 -17.32
C GLN A 740 21.89 -49.18 -18.73
N SER A 741 22.96 -49.56 -19.44
CA SER A 741 23.17 -49.12 -20.82
C SER A 741 22.13 -49.73 -21.75
N SER A 742 21.30 -48.87 -22.34
CA SER A 742 20.24 -49.25 -23.28
C SER A 742 20.83 -49.70 -24.62
N SER A 743 21.34 -50.93 -24.69
CA SER A 743 21.61 -51.62 -25.98
C SER A 743 20.32 -52.05 -26.69
N THR A 744 19.17 -51.91 -26.03
CA THR A 744 17.83 -52.04 -26.61
C THR A 744 16.99 -50.84 -26.17
N ALA A 745 16.20 -50.30 -27.08
CA ALA A 745 15.48 -49.03 -26.98
C ALA A 745 14.31 -49.02 -25.96
N THR A 746 14.52 -49.47 -24.72
CA THR A 746 13.63 -49.15 -23.59
C THR A 746 14.14 -47.86 -22.96
N LYS A 747 13.49 -46.74 -23.29
CA LYS A 747 13.79 -45.42 -22.71
C LYS A 747 13.62 -45.48 -21.19
N ALA A 748 14.54 -44.88 -20.44
CA ALA A 748 14.29 -44.61 -19.03
C ALA A 748 13.07 -43.69 -18.91
N ASP A 749 12.04 -44.15 -18.20
CA ASP A 749 10.80 -43.38 -18.02
C ASP A 749 10.93 -42.39 -16.85
N LYS A 750 11.90 -42.63 -15.96
CA LYS A 750 12.11 -41.93 -14.70
C LYS A 750 13.56 -41.49 -14.50
N LEU A 751 13.70 -40.33 -13.86
CA LEU A 751 14.97 -39.72 -13.51
C LEU A 751 14.97 -39.43 -12.00
N VAL A 752 15.97 -39.97 -11.29
CA VAL A 752 16.26 -39.63 -9.89
C VAL A 752 17.52 -38.77 -9.88
N LEU A 753 17.40 -37.53 -9.39
CA LEU A 753 18.50 -36.58 -9.34
C LEU A 753 18.86 -36.22 -7.91
N PHE A 754 20.08 -36.58 -7.50
CA PHE A 754 20.67 -36.16 -6.23
C PHE A 754 21.38 -34.80 -6.40
N ILE A 755 20.83 -33.75 -5.79
CA ILE A 755 21.38 -32.41 -5.79
C ILE A 755 22.15 -32.20 -4.47
N GLU A 756 23.46 -32.03 -4.56
CA GLU A 756 24.35 -31.79 -3.44
C GLU A 756 24.69 -30.30 -3.32
N LEU A 757 24.30 -29.68 -2.20
CA LEU A 757 24.46 -28.24 -1.97
C LEU A 757 25.90 -27.82 -1.63
N GLY A 758 26.64 -28.68 -0.92
CA GLY A 758 28.04 -28.45 -0.51
C GLY A 758 28.18 -27.87 0.89
#